data_AF-A0A7Y5LX36-F1
#
_entry.id   AF-A0A7Y5LX36-F1
#
_cell.length_a   1.000
_cell.length_b   1.000
_cell.length_c   1.000
_cell.angle_alpha   90.00
_cell.angle_beta   90.00
_cell.angle_gamma   90.00
#
_symmetry.space_group_name_H-M   'P 1'
#
loop_
_entity.id
_entity.type
_entity.pdbx_description
1 polymer ?
#
loop_
_entity_poly.entity_id
_entity_poly.type
_entity_poly.pdbx_seq_one_letter_code
_entity_poly.pdbx_strand_id
1 'polypeptide(L)'
;MPNLPSPLPAALLLLFAILPLRAEDAGGDDYQERVNAGKSQFLEKGNLRRATHEFREAMRARPDRVEAWRAMGACLVKKGDRVRGNFYLHEALRRRPQDGLTHYWLGLSFTNDRKHGPAWYHLKQALARMEASDFQDAASFQGAVKTAEKYLAEADKGGGAAFDAGATGKPALLQLEYVANLYGPPTDLRGAAVACGDDILGELLLVQAWDAEGRVIPGAALTLEWSVTPGLALDAGKISAGPKPGRETVTVTDRGSGLAAKVDLTLLGPAVKLVLTPESAVVAQRQAQPFEVNALDAAGNTVLIPRLEWTADGGGTLTRAETAQTPDSLFEPHRNAWEVPEGAATGQARITVASPDGTLKASAKVIVEKRRGDALQGRARAVTWENLSLQEALKKAAQSGKMVFVEITASWCPFCKKFEEGPLSDDRVGAALKDWLAVQIDADKHPELVERYGVTDLPVAALLTPRGTLVGMFGNNMEPEGIDPRTTTDPLLKALADARLAGPKADTDEDRRLAEAKDPVKKSGLARWYFQKVRWTDAERWAREAMKEQAGLAEEMMPIAVRASMSEGRNEEAVREIEGYVKANPKSAAAAELTYRMGQALFRLKQEARGRAAFEAVQANWPASSWARKAAQALKR
;
A
#
# COMPACT_ATOMS: atom_id res chain seq x y z
N MET A 1 16.34 -16.23 6.35
CA MET A 1 15.15 -15.53 6.85
C MET A 1 13.94 -16.00 6.04
N PRO A 2 13.01 -16.78 6.62
CA PRO A 2 11.75 -17.07 5.97
C PRO A 2 10.70 -16.06 6.44
N ASN A 3 10.11 -15.33 5.48
CA ASN A 3 8.88 -14.57 5.66
C ASN A 3 7.77 -15.51 6.15
N LEU A 4 7.07 -15.13 7.21
CA LEU A 4 5.77 -15.72 7.54
C LEU A 4 4.80 -15.43 6.37
N PRO A 5 3.96 -16.41 5.95
CA PRO A 5 3.09 -16.26 4.81
C PRO A 5 1.88 -15.36 5.13
N SER A 6 1.57 -14.42 4.24
CA SER A 6 0.28 -13.73 4.13
C SER A 6 -0.70 -14.48 3.22
N PRO A 7 -2.04 -14.26 3.27
CA PRO A 7 -2.86 -13.78 4.38
C PRO A 7 -3.50 -14.96 5.13
N LEU A 8 -4.14 -14.69 6.27
CA LEU A 8 -4.90 -15.70 7.01
C LEU A 8 -6.00 -16.33 6.12
N PRO A 9 -6.27 -17.64 6.28
CA PRO A 9 -7.23 -18.36 5.45
C PRO A 9 -8.64 -17.78 5.57
N ALA A 10 -9.41 -17.89 4.49
CA ALA A 10 -10.80 -17.45 4.36
C ALA A 10 -11.75 -17.94 5.47
N ALA A 11 -11.35 -18.95 6.26
CA ALA A 11 -12.08 -19.40 7.44
C ALA A 11 -12.28 -18.31 8.51
N LEU A 12 -11.43 -17.28 8.56
CA LEU A 12 -11.63 -16.13 9.48
C LEU A 12 -12.73 -15.15 9.02
N LEU A 13 -13.21 -15.23 7.77
CA LEU A 13 -14.37 -14.43 7.31
C LEU A 13 -15.69 -14.94 7.90
N LEU A 14 -15.75 -16.21 8.32
CA LEU A 14 -16.94 -16.82 8.93
C LEU A 14 -17.10 -16.47 10.43
N LEU A 15 -16.04 -16.01 11.08
CA LEU A 15 -16.00 -15.61 12.49
C LEU A 15 -16.82 -14.34 12.82
N PHE A 16 -17.42 -13.73 11.81
CA PHE A 16 -18.16 -12.49 11.91
C PHE A 16 -19.57 -12.59 11.33
N ALA A 17 -19.93 -13.75 10.79
CA ALA A 17 -21.27 -14.01 10.33
C ALA A 17 -22.16 -14.14 11.59
N ILE A 18 -23.22 -13.34 11.71
CA ILE A 18 -24.31 -13.55 12.68
C ILE A 18 -25.60 -13.16 11.95
N LEU A 19 -26.50 -14.13 11.76
CA LEU A 19 -27.93 -13.94 11.48
C LEU A 19 -28.63 -13.39 12.74
N PRO A 20 -29.77 -12.68 12.62
CA PRO A 20 -30.38 -11.96 13.73
C PRO A 20 -30.80 -12.95 14.82
N LEU A 21 -30.32 -12.75 16.05
CA LEU A 21 -30.79 -13.52 17.20
C LEU A 21 -32.01 -12.82 17.81
N ARG A 22 -33.05 -13.64 17.94
CA ARG A 22 -34.37 -13.47 18.55
C ARG A 22 -34.60 -12.19 19.36
N ALA A 23 -35.70 -11.52 18.99
CA ALA A 23 -36.37 -10.46 19.71
C ALA A 23 -36.71 -10.88 21.15
N GLU A 24 -35.83 -10.56 22.09
CA GLU A 24 -36.21 -10.27 23.47
C GLU A 24 -36.06 -8.76 23.63
N ASP A 25 -37.08 -8.10 23.08
CA ASP A 25 -37.53 -6.71 23.22
C ASP A 25 -37.93 -6.23 21.82
N ALA A 26 -39.20 -6.48 21.50
CA ALA A 26 -39.86 -6.01 20.30
C ALA A 26 -40.04 -4.49 20.38
N GLY A 27 -38.94 -3.80 20.17
CA GLY A 27 -38.78 -2.39 19.85
C GLY A 27 -37.42 -2.32 19.20
N GLY A 28 -37.37 -2.35 17.86
CA GLY A 28 -36.12 -2.36 17.12
C GLY A 28 -35.32 -1.10 17.40
N ASP A 29 -34.47 -1.15 18.42
CA ASP A 29 -33.60 -0.03 18.75
C ASP A 29 -32.58 0.12 17.64
N ASP A 30 -32.54 1.33 17.07
CA ASP A 30 -31.60 1.88 16.09
C ASP A 30 -30.14 1.39 16.27
N TYR A 31 -29.74 1.08 17.51
CA TYR A 31 -28.48 0.42 17.86
C TYR A 31 -28.21 -0.90 17.13
N GLN A 32 -29.12 -1.88 17.20
CA GLN A 32 -28.85 -3.23 16.69
C GLN A 32 -28.85 -3.24 15.16
N GLU A 33 -29.69 -2.40 14.55
CA GLU A 33 -29.72 -2.18 13.11
C GLU A 33 -28.39 -1.62 12.61
N ARG A 34 -27.86 -0.58 13.28
CA ARG A 34 -26.54 0.00 12.97
C ARG A 34 -25.40 -0.97 13.16
N VAL A 35 -25.38 -1.75 14.25
CA VAL A 35 -24.35 -2.79 14.45
C VAL A 35 -24.38 -3.82 13.31
N ASN A 36 -25.57 -4.23 12.86
CA ASN A 36 -25.71 -5.20 11.77
C ASN A 36 -25.35 -4.59 10.41
N ALA A 37 -25.74 -3.34 10.14
CA ALA A 37 -25.35 -2.60 8.95
C ALA A 37 -23.82 -2.46 8.87
N GLY A 38 -23.17 -2.11 9.98
CA GLY A 38 -21.72 -2.01 10.06
C GLY A 38 -21.02 -3.32 9.75
N LYS A 39 -21.52 -4.45 10.27
CA LYS A 39 -21.00 -5.80 9.99
C LYS A 39 -21.18 -6.19 8.51
N SER A 40 -22.33 -5.95 7.91
CA SER A 40 -22.56 -6.24 6.47
C SER A 40 -21.59 -5.46 5.58
N GLN A 41 -21.41 -4.16 5.83
CA GLN A 41 -20.46 -3.33 5.06
C GLN A 41 -19.02 -3.85 5.18
N PHE A 42 -18.65 -4.36 6.36
CA PHE A 42 -17.34 -4.92 6.62
C PHE A 42 -17.10 -6.27 5.92
N LEU A 43 -18.07 -7.19 5.97
CA LEU A 43 -17.89 -8.57 5.54
C LEU A 43 -18.20 -8.82 4.08
N GLU A 44 -19.27 -8.22 3.58
CA GLU A 44 -19.80 -8.52 2.24
C GLU A 44 -19.19 -7.59 1.18
N LYS A 45 -18.93 -6.33 1.56
CA LYS A 45 -18.54 -5.27 0.63
C LYS A 45 -17.09 -4.81 0.79
N GLY A 46 -16.41 -5.26 1.85
CA GLY A 46 -15.08 -4.77 2.22
C GLY A 46 -15.04 -3.25 2.44
N ASN A 47 -16.19 -2.62 2.67
CA ASN A 47 -16.33 -1.17 2.78
C ASN A 47 -16.10 -0.73 4.21
N LEU A 48 -14.83 -0.68 4.58
CA LEU A 48 -14.35 -0.33 5.92
C LEU A 48 -14.87 1.04 6.39
N ARG A 49 -15.00 2.01 5.48
CA ARG A 49 -15.48 3.37 5.81
C ARG A 49 -16.91 3.34 6.34
N ARG A 50 -17.82 2.72 5.59
CA ARG A 50 -19.22 2.59 6.01
C ARG A 50 -19.36 1.74 7.27
N ALA A 51 -18.60 0.65 7.37
CA ALA A 51 -18.60 -0.19 8.56
C ALA A 51 -18.27 0.60 9.84
N THR A 52 -17.20 1.40 9.83
CA THR A 52 -16.79 2.20 11.00
C THR A 52 -17.77 3.33 11.34
N HIS A 53 -18.46 3.88 10.34
CA HIS A 53 -19.49 4.90 10.56
C HIS A 53 -20.68 4.31 11.34
N GLU A 54 -21.20 3.17 10.88
CA GLU A 54 -22.34 2.52 11.54
C GLU A 54 -22.02 2.08 12.97
N PHE A 55 -20.81 1.55 13.24
CA PHE A 55 -20.40 1.21 14.60
C PHE A 55 -20.31 2.45 15.50
N ARG A 56 -19.91 3.60 14.97
CA ARG A 56 -19.85 4.85 15.74
C ARG A 56 -21.24 5.35 16.10
N GLU A 57 -22.17 5.33 15.16
CA GLU A 57 -23.55 5.70 15.43
C GLU A 57 -24.18 4.75 16.46
N ALA A 58 -23.87 3.45 16.39
CA ALA A 58 -24.27 2.50 17.43
C ALA A 58 -23.67 2.84 18.81
N MET A 59 -22.36 3.16 18.89
CA MET A 59 -21.73 3.58 20.15
C MET A 59 -22.32 4.88 20.71
N ARG A 60 -22.76 5.82 19.85
CA ARG A 60 -23.45 7.04 20.27
C ARG A 60 -24.84 6.75 20.82
N ALA A 61 -25.58 5.86 20.17
CA ALA A 61 -26.93 5.48 20.59
C ALA A 61 -26.92 4.73 21.93
N ARG A 62 -25.97 3.79 22.12
CA ARG A 62 -25.85 2.97 23.34
C ARG A 62 -24.37 2.80 23.73
N PRO A 63 -23.79 3.76 24.46
CA PRO A 63 -22.37 3.74 24.80
C PRO A 63 -21.97 2.65 25.79
N ASP A 64 -22.92 2.07 26.52
CA ASP A 64 -22.76 1.00 27.50
C ASP A 64 -22.60 -0.39 26.85
N ARG A 65 -23.06 -0.55 25.61
CA ARG A 65 -23.14 -1.86 24.94
C ARG A 65 -21.82 -2.23 24.28
N VAL A 66 -21.24 -3.35 24.71
CA VAL A 66 -19.89 -3.79 24.29
C VAL A 66 -19.77 -4.15 22.80
N GLU A 67 -20.87 -4.54 22.16
CA GLU A 67 -20.81 -5.16 20.83
C GLU A 67 -20.30 -4.20 19.75
N ALA A 68 -20.70 -2.94 19.78
CA ALA A 68 -20.27 -1.92 18.83
C ALA A 68 -18.78 -1.55 19.01
N TRP A 69 -18.32 -1.40 20.27
CA TRP A 69 -16.92 -1.15 20.60
C TRP A 69 -16.01 -2.28 20.12
N ARG A 70 -16.41 -3.54 20.39
CA ARG A 70 -15.69 -4.73 19.92
C ARG A 70 -15.64 -4.83 18.40
N ALA A 71 -16.77 -4.61 17.73
CA ALA A 71 -16.86 -4.69 16.27
C ALA A 71 -16.00 -3.62 15.58
N MET A 72 -15.98 -2.40 16.13
CA MET A 72 -15.09 -1.32 15.71
C MET A 72 -13.62 -1.72 15.85
N GLY A 73 -13.24 -2.23 17.03
CA GLY A 73 -11.87 -2.66 17.29
C GLY A 73 -11.39 -3.79 16.37
N ALA A 74 -12.20 -4.83 16.21
CA ALA A 74 -11.92 -5.95 15.32
C ALA A 74 -11.81 -5.55 13.84
N CYS A 75 -12.68 -4.63 13.39
CA CYS A 75 -12.62 -4.05 12.04
C CYS A 75 -11.26 -3.37 11.77
N LEU A 76 -10.79 -2.58 12.73
CA LEU A 76 -9.53 -1.85 12.65
C LEU A 76 -8.30 -2.77 12.73
N VAL A 77 -8.30 -3.78 13.59
CA VAL A 77 -7.23 -4.79 13.65
C VAL A 77 -7.08 -5.51 12.30
N LYS A 78 -8.18 -5.89 11.65
CA LYS A 78 -8.15 -6.57 10.34
C LYS A 78 -7.62 -5.67 9.22
N LYS A 79 -7.89 -4.36 9.29
CA LYS A 79 -7.35 -3.36 8.36
C LYS A 79 -5.83 -3.17 8.52
N GLY A 80 -5.26 -3.63 9.64
CA GLY A 80 -3.87 -3.39 10.01
C GLY A 80 -3.69 -2.15 10.90
N ASP A 81 -4.77 -1.43 11.22
CA ASP A 81 -4.78 -0.32 12.18
C ASP A 81 -4.92 -0.86 13.61
N ARG A 82 -3.90 -1.63 14.02
CA ARG A 82 -3.91 -2.41 15.27
C ARG A 82 -3.95 -1.53 16.51
N VAL A 83 -3.46 -0.30 16.41
CA VAL A 83 -3.43 0.63 17.53
C VAL A 83 -4.83 1.15 17.86
N ARG A 84 -5.58 1.66 16.86
CA ARG A 84 -7.00 2.00 17.05
C ARG A 84 -7.79 0.78 17.48
N GLY A 85 -7.51 -0.34 16.83
CA GLY A 85 -8.12 -1.62 17.15
C GLY A 85 -8.01 -1.95 18.63
N ASN A 86 -6.80 -1.91 19.18
CA ASN A 86 -6.53 -2.21 20.59
C ASN A 86 -7.22 -1.22 21.53
N PHE A 87 -7.27 0.08 21.19
CA PHE A 87 -8.01 1.06 21.98
C PHE A 87 -9.49 0.68 22.14
N TYR A 88 -10.21 0.49 21.04
CA TYR A 88 -11.63 0.15 21.08
C TYR A 88 -11.90 -1.21 21.74
N LEU A 89 -10.97 -2.16 21.61
CA LEU A 89 -11.06 -3.44 22.31
C LEU A 89 -10.80 -3.31 23.82
N HIS A 90 -9.89 -2.44 24.26
CA HIS A 90 -9.72 -2.16 25.69
C HIS A 90 -10.94 -1.40 26.26
N GLU A 91 -11.53 -0.47 25.50
CA GLU A 91 -12.81 0.17 25.86
C GLU A 91 -13.95 -0.84 25.99
N ALA A 92 -14.00 -1.83 25.10
CA ALA A 92 -14.93 -2.95 25.20
C ALA A 92 -14.70 -3.76 26.49
N LEU A 93 -13.44 -4.06 26.84
CA LEU A 93 -13.12 -4.74 28.11
C LEU A 93 -13.40 -3.89 29.36
N ARG A 94 -13.29 -2.56 29.32
CA ARG A 94 -13.69 -1.72 30.46
C ARG A 94 -15.17 -1.85 30.77
N ARG A 95 -16.01 -2.00 29.74
CA ARG A 95 -17.46 -2.18 29.87
C ARG A 95 -17.83 -3.61 30.25
N ARG A 96 -17.20 -4.60 29.62
CA ARG A 96 -17.38 -6.02 29.93
C ARG A 96 -16.03 -6.73 30.01
N PRO A 97 -15.41 -6.79 31.20
CA PRO A 97 -14.09 -7.39 31.39
C PRO A 97 -14.02 -8.89 31.07
N GLN A 98 -15.16 -9.58 31.00
CA GLN A 98 -15.25 -11.01 30.72
C GLN A 98 -15.63 -11.33 29.26
N ASP A 99 -15.65 -10.35 28.35
CA ASP A 99 -16.06 -10.58 26.96
C ASP A 99 -15.02 -11.42 26.19
N GLY A 100 -15.31 -12.72 26.02
CA GLY A 100 -14.40 -13.70 25.42
C GLY A 100 -13.97 -13.33 23.98
N LEU A 101 -14.89 -12.81 23.16
CA LEU A 101 -14.58 -12.36 21.80
C LEU A 101 -13.67 -11.12 21.78
N THR A 102 -13.81 -10.18 22.72
CA THR A 102 -12.90 -9.02 22.81
C THR A 102 -11.49 -9.47 23.18
N HIS A 103 -11.37 -10.43 24.11
CA HIS A 103 -10.10 -11.10 24.39
C HIS A 103 -9.55 -11.82 23.15
N TYR A 104 -10.37 -12.48 22.35
CA TYR A 104 -9.94 -13.11 21.10
C TYR A 104 -9.30 -12.11 20.13
N TRP A 105 -9.96 -10.97 19.89
CA TRP A 105 -9.46 -9.94 18.97
C TRP A 105 -8.18 -9.25 19.47
N LEU A 106 -8.04 -9.00 20.77
CA LEU A 106 -6.80 -8.49 21.36
C LEU A 106 -5.66 -9.52 21.23
N GLY A 107 -5.96 -10.79 21.48
CA GLY A 107 -5.01 -11.90 21.32
C GLY A 107 -4.46 -12.01 19.89
N LEU A 108 -5.33 -11.91 18.88
CA LEU A 108 -4.91 -11.88 17.48
C LEU A 108 -4.10 -10.62 17.14
N SER A 109 -4.51 -9.45 17.64
CA SER A 109 -3.81 -8.19 17.42
C SER A 109 -2.37 -8.26 17.95
N PHE A 110 -2.20 -8.69 19.20
CA PHE A 110 -0.87 -8.84 19.81
C PHE A 110 -0.01 -9.93 19.18
N THR A 111 -0.62 -11.01 18.70
CA THR A 111 0.09 -12.05 17.93
C THR A 111 0.70 -11.45 16.67
N ASN A 112 -0.05 -10.63 15.95
CA ASN A 112 0.43 -9.98 14.73
C ASN A 112 1.56 -8.96 15.01
N ASP A 113 1.61 -8.41 16.21
CA ASP A 113 2.68 -7.52 16.69
C ASP A 113 3.87 -8.27 17.30
N ARG A 114 3.84 -9.62 17.31
CA ARG A 114 4.83 -10.50 17.96
C ARG A 114 5.00 -10.22 19.46
N LYS A 115 3.97 -9.67 20.11
CA LYS A 115 3.90 -9.46 21.56
C LYS A 115 3.40 -10.73 22.25
N HIS A 116 4.29 -11.72 22.39
CA HIS A 116 3.95 -13.08 22.83
C HIS A 116 3.25 -13.15 24.20
N GLY A 117 3.62 -12.31 25.18
CA GLY A 117 2.98 -12.30 26.51
C GLY A 117 1.50 -11.86 26.48
N PRO A 118 1.18 -10.62 26.08
CA PRO A 118 -0.20 -10.16 25.95
C PRO A 118 -1.04 -11.03 25.00
N ALA A 119 -0.45 -11.51 23.90
CA ALA A 119 -1.11 -12.45 23.01
C ALA A 119 -1.53 -13.73 23.74
N TRP A 120 -0.60 -14.35 24.48
CA TRP A 120 -0.87 -15.55 25.25
C TRP A 120 -2.00 -15.34 26.27
N TYR A 121 -1.96 -14.24 27.03
CA TYR A 121 -2.99 -13.93 28.03
C TYR A 121 -4.36 -13.78 27.39
N HIS A 122 -4.50 -12.90 26.40
CA HIS A 122 -5.78 -12.63 25.78
C HIS A 122 -6.33 -13.86 25.04
N LEU A 123 -5.48 -14.68 24.42
CA LEU A 123 -5.91 -15.94 23.80
C LEU A 123 -6.35 -16.98 24.83
N LYS A 124 -5.69 -17.08 26.00
CA LYS A 124 -6.12 -17.94 27.11
C LYS A 124 -7.44 -17.48 27.70
N GLN A 125 -7.60 -16.17 27.95
CA GLN A 125 -8.86 -15.61 28.45
C GLN A 125 -10.01 -15.80 27.44
N ALA A 126 -9.72 -15.74 26.14
CA ALA A 126 -10.68 -16.00 25.06
C ALA A 126 -11.16 -17.45 25.06
N LEU A 127 -10.25 -18.43 25.09
CA LEU A 127 -10.59 -19.85 25.13
C LEU A 127 -11.40 -20.24 26.37
N ALA A 128 -11.23 -19.51 27.49
CA ALA A 128 -11.97 -19.75 28.71
C ALA A 128 -13.39 -19.14 28.74
N ARG A 129 -13.70 -18.20 27.83
CA ARG A 129 -14.92 -17.35 27.94
C ARG A 129 -15.70 -17.17 26.66
N MET A 130 -15.17 -17.59 25.51
CA MET A 130 -15.92 -17.60 24.26
C MET A 130 -16.98 -18.68 24.32
N GLU A 131 -18.23 -18.31 24.02
CA GLU A 131 -19.36 -19.23 23.99
C GLU A 131 -19.76 -19.54 22.55
N ALA A 132 -20.32 -20.73 22.30
CA ALA A 132 -20.80 -21.07 20.95
C ALA A 132 -21.93 -20.14 20.46
N SER A 133 -22.69 -19.55 21.39
CA SER A 133 -23.74 -18.56 21.11
C SER A 133 -23.21 -17.23 20.55
N ASP A 134 -21.91 -16.97 20.66
CA ASP A 134 -21.27 -15.77 20.11
C ASP A 134 -21.05 -15.85 18.58
N PHE A 135 -21.36 -16.99 17.96
CA PHE A 135 -21.02 -17.33 16.57
C PHE A 135 -22.25 -17.71 15.74
N GLN A 136 -22.19 -17.54 14.40
CA GLN A 136 -23.30 -17.93 13.52
C GLN A 136 -23.63 -19.42 13.61
N ASP A 137 -22.58 -20.22 13.65
CA ASP A 137 -22.65 -21.65 13.50
C ASP A 137 -21.49 -22.30 14.26
N ALA A 138 -21.66 -23.59 14.55
CA ALA A 138 -20.68 -24.37 15.26
C ALA A 138 -19.33 -24.43 14.54
N ALA A 139 -19.30 -24.35 13.20
CA ALA A 139 -18.07 -24.38 12.42
C ALA A 139 -17.22 -23.12 12.64
N SER A 140 -17.86 -21.96 12.73
CA SER A 140 -17.23 -20.66 13.00
C SER A 140 -16.67 -20.59 14.41
N PHE A 141 -17.41 -21.09 15.40
CA PHE A 141 -16.93 -21.24 16.77
C PHE A 141 -15.71 -22.16 16.84
N GLN A 142 -15.79 -23.35 16.25
CA GLN A 142 -14.68 -24.31 16.20
C GLN A 142 -13.46 -23.76 15.46
N GLY A 143 -13.68 -22.99 14.39
CA GLY A 143 -12.61 -22.30 13.66
C GLY A 143 -11.89 -21.25 14.51
N ALA A 144 -12.63 -20.50 15.33
CA ALA A 144 -12.09 -19.52 16.26
C ALA A 144 -11.30 -20.17 17.39
N VAL A 145 -11.85 -21.22 18.01
CA VAL A 145 -11.18 -22.02 19.05
C VAL A 145 -9.86 -22.56 18.51
N LYS A 146 -9.88 -23.23 17.35
CA LYS A 146 -8.67 -23.79 16.72
C LYS A 146 -7.62 -22.70 16.40
N THR A 147 -8.08 -21.53 15.97
CA THR A 147 -7.19 -20.39 15.70
C THR A 147 -6.57 -19.87 16.98
N ALA A 148 -7.36 -19.72 18.04
CA ALA A 148 -6.88 -19.26 19.33
C ALA A 148 -5.90 -20.27 19.95
N GLU A 149 -6.18 -21.57 19.90
CA GLU A 149 -5.26 -22.64 20.34
C GLU A 149 -3.94 -22.61 19.58
N LYS A 150 -3.99 -22.46 18.25
CA LYS A 150 -2.79 -22.36 17.42
C LYS A 150 -1.92 -21.19 17.87
N TYR A 151 -2.50 -20.00 17.97
CA TYR A 151 -1.72 -18.80 18.32
C TYR A 151 -1.32 -18.77 19.79
N LEU A 152 -2.10 -19.40 20.68
CA LEU A 152 -1.71 -19.59 22.07
C LEU A 152 -0.47 -20.46 22.16
N ALA A 153 -0.40 -21.57 21.41
CA ALA A 153 0.77 -22.43 21.35
C ALA A 153 2.00 -21.74 20.73
N GLU A 154 1.80 -20.88 19.72
CA GLU A 154 2.88 -20.06 19.15
C GLU A 154 3.38 -19.00 20.14
N ALA A 155 2.47 -18.33 20.84
CA ALA A 155 2.79 -17.37 21.88
C ALA A 155 3.52 -18.05 23.05
N ASP A 156 3.12 -19.26 23.41
CA ASP A 156 3.74 -20.06 24.46
C ASP A 156 5.20 -20.44 24.12
N LYS A 157 5.45 -20.92 22.89
CA LYS A 157 6.82 -21.14 22.38
C LYS A 157 7.69 -19.88 22.40
N GLY A 158 7.07 -18.70 22.29
CA GLY A 158 7.73 -17.41 22.42
C GLY A 158 7.96 -16.95 23.87
N GLY A 159 7.75 -17.82 24.86
CA GLY A 159 7.85 -17.50 26.29
C GLY A 159 6.56 -16.92 26.89
N GLY A 160 5.44 -17.00 26.18
CA GLY A 160 4.15 -16.42 26.57
C GLY A 160 3.55 -17.03 27.84
N ALA A 161 3.71 -18.32 28.15
CA ALA A 161 3.16 -18.88 29.39
C ALA A 161 3.84 -18.36 30.67
N ALA A 162 5.08 -17.87 30.57
CA ALA A 162 5.74 -17.19 31.68
C ALA A 162 5.07 -15.84 32.04
N PHE A 163 4.17 -15.34 31.18
CA PHE A 163 3.33 -14.17 31.43
C PHE A 163 2.30 -14.40 32.56
N ASP A 164 1.83 -15.65 32.76
CA ASP A 164 0.74 -15.99 33.69
C ASP A 164 1.20 -16.75 34.94
N ALA A 165 2.51 -16.97 35.08
CA ALA A 165 3.09 -17.63 36.25
C ALA A 165 3.17 -16.71 37.49
N GLY A 166 2.62 -15.50 37.48
CA GLY A 166 2.58 -14.67 38.69
C GLY A 166 2.32 -13.17 38.53
N ALA A 167 1.31 -12.73 37.78
CA ALA A 167 0.88 -11.33 37.83
C ALA A 167 -0.04 -11.08 39.05
N THR A 168 0.52 -11.21 40.26
CA THR A 168 -0.09 -10.74 41.52
C THR A 168 0.71 -9.56 42.12
N GLY A 169 1.56 -8.92 41.32
CA GLY A 169 2.44 -7.83 41.77
C GLY A 169 1.79 -6.44 41.74
N LYS A 170 2.24 -5.58 42.65
CA LYS A 170 1.99 -4.12 42.59
C LYS A 170 2.54 -3.56 41.26
N PRO A 171 1.87 -2.59 40.62
CA PRO A 171 2.41 -1.93 39.44
C PRO A 171 3.79 -1.32 39.76
N ALA A 172 4.73 -1.44 38.84
CA ALA A 172 6.10 -0.94 38.94
C ALA A 172 6.39 0.19 37.94
N LEU A 173 5.59 0.31 36.87
CA LEU A 173 5.63 1.40 35.91
C LEU A 173 4.21 1.74 35.43
N LEU A 174 3.92 3.03 35.26
CA LEU A 174 2.75 3.50 34.52
C LEU A 174 3.20 4.07 33.18
N GLN A 175 2.42 3.83 32.14
CA GLN A 175 2.57 4.44 30.82
C GLN A 175 1.28 5.18 30.47
N LEU A 176 1.42 6.45 30.09
CA LEU A 176 0.32 7.32 29.69
C LEU A 176 0.51 7.69 28.22
N GLU A 177 -0.42 7.30 27.35
CA GLU A 177 -0.34 7.56 25.92
C GLU A 177 -1.56 8.33 25.41
N TYR A 178 -1.31 9.30 24.52
CA TYR A 178 -2.38 9.95 23.77
C TYR A 178 -2.71 9.14 22.52
N VAL A 179 -3.95 8.66 22.45
CA VAL A 179 -4.45 7.76 21.41
C VAL A 179 -4.33 8.37 20.00
N ALA A 180 -4.26 9.71 19.87
CA ALA A 180 -4.07 10.36 18.58
C ALA A 180 -2.60 10.49 18.10
N ASN A 181 -1.59 10.31 18.97
CA ASN A 181 -0.17 10.35 18.58
C ASN A 181 0.30 9.11 17.82
N LEU A 182 -0.57 8.12 17.67
CA LEU A 182 -0.26 6.86 16.99
C LEU A 182 -0.66 6.89 15.49
N TYR A 183 -0.93 8.09 14.93
CA TYR A 183 -1.48 8.29 13.59
C TYR A 183 -0.57 8.95 12.54
N GLY A 184 0.76 8.86 12.68
CA GLY A 184 1.68 9.25 11.62
C GLY A 184 2.99 8.45 11.66
N PRO A 185 3.77 8.39 10.56
CA PRO A 185 5.13 7.84 10.63
C PRO A 185 5.94 8.61 11.68
N PRO A 186 6.99 7.99 12.29
CA PRO A 186 7.63 8.47 13.52
C PRO A 186 8.39 9.81 13.42
N THR A 187 8.29 10.53 12.31
CA THR A 187 9.24 11.56 11.96
C THR A 187 8.77 13.00 12.15
N ASP A 188 7.51 13.32 12.50
CA ASP A 188 7.19 14.75 12.69
C ASP A 188 6.04 15.18 13.64
N LEU A 189 5.55 14.33 14.55
CA LEU A 189 4.67 14.80 15.64
C LEU A 189 5.31 14.52 16.99
N ARG A 190 6.23 15.39 17.40
CA ARG A 190 6.69 15.47 18.79
C ARG A 190 5.63 16.20 19.63
N GLY A 191 4.53 15.51 19.96
CA GLY A 191 3.49 15.99 20.89
C GLY A 191 2.06 15.85 20.35
N ALA A 192 1.12 15.57 21.25
CA ALA A 192 -0.30 15.39 20.93
C ALA A 192 -1.00 16.74 20.73
N ALA A 193 -1.47 17.05 19.53
CA ALA A 193 -2.05 18.37 19.22
C ALA A 193 -3.53 18.50 19.62
N VAL A 194 -3.91 19.62 20.23
CA VAL A 194 -5.28 19.93 20.72
C VAL A 194 -5.61 21.40 20.41
N ALA A 195 -6.81 21.73 19.95
CA ALA A 195 -7.18 23.13 19.71
C ALA A 195 -7.44 23.88 21.05
N CYS A 196 -7.05 25.15 21.12
CA CYS A 196 -7.36 25.98 22.29
C CYS A 196 -8.87 26.08 22.52
N GLY A 197 -9.31 25.85 23.76
CA GLY A 197 -10.73 25.88 24.14
C GLY A 197 -11.49 24.57 23.94
N ASP A 198 -10.86 23.52 23.39
CA ASP A 198 -11.47 22.19 23.27
C ASP A 198 -11.35 21.37 24.57
N ASP A 199 -12.32 20.49 24.77
CA ASP A 199 -12.31 19.48 25.83
C ASP A 199 -11.46 18.27 25.41
N ILE A 200 -10.34 18.03 26.10
CA ILE A 200 -9.59 16.77 26.03
C ILE A 200 -10.35 15.77 26.92
N LEU A 201 -11.35 15.12 26.35
CA LEU A 201 -12.06 14.05 27.04
C LEU A 201 -11.04 12.99 27.48
N GLY A 202 -11.11 12.54 28.75
CA GLY A 202 -10.27 11.47 29.30
C GLY A 202 -10.34 10.13 28.53
N GLU A 203 -11.17 10.06 27.50
CA GLU A 203 -11.33 8.96 26.55
C GLU A 203 -10.15 8.83 25.56
N LEU A 204 -9.29 9.84 25.40
CA LEU A 204 -8.17 9.82 24.45
C LEU A 204 -6.80 9.54 25.10
N LEU A 205 -6.77 9.32 26.41
CA LEU A 205 -5.55 9.05 27.18
C LEU A 205 -5.61 7.64 27.76
N LEU A 206 -4.73 6.75 27.28
CA LEU A 206 -4.65 5.37 27.75
C LEU A 206 -3.59 5.27 28.85
N VAL A 207 -4.01 4.81 30.03
CA VAL A 207 -3.10 4.48 31.14
C VAL A 207 -2.91 2.96 31.19
N GLN A 208 -1.67 2.52 31.05
CA GLN A 208 -1.28 1.12 31.19
C GLN A 208 -0.38 0.95 32.41
N ALA A 209 -0.70 -0.01 33.26
CA ALA A 209 0.16 -0.44 34.33
C ALA A 209 1.08 -1.55 33.85
N TRP A 210 2.34 -1.50 34.25
CA TRP A 210 3.37 -2.47 33.94
C TRP A 210 4.05 -2.93 35.24
N ASP A 211 4.48 -4.19 35.30
CA ASP A 211 5.29 -4.71 36.41
C ASP A 211 6.81 -4.49 36.19
N ALA A 212 7.61 -4.90 37.17
CA ALA A 212 9.05 -4.63 37.23
C ALA A 212 9.84 -5.31 36.11
N GLU A 213 9.25 -6.33 35.48
CA GLU A 213 9.80 -7.09 34.37
C GLU A 213 9.32 -6.56 33.02
N GLY A 214 8.57 -5.45 32.99
CA GLY A 214 8.09 -4.81 31.77
C GLY A 214 6.90 -5.53 31.14
N ARG A 215 5.99 -6.08 31.95
CA ARG A 215 4.75 -6.74 31.48
C ARG A 215 3.51 -5.90 31.83
N VAL A 216 2.57 -5.72 30.90
CA VAL A 216 1.29 -5.02 31.16
C VAL A 216 0.45 -5.79 32.17
N ILE A 217 -0.09 -5.12 33.19
CA ILE A 217 -1.01 -5.65 34.21
C ILE A 217 -2.45 -5.31 33.81
N PRO A 218 -3.21 -6.25 33.21
CA PRO A 218 -4.56 -5.96 32.71
C PRO A 218 -5.53 -5.82 33.88
N GLY A 219 -6.31 -4.74 33.91
CA GLY A 219 -7.32 -4.52 34.95
C GLY A 219 -6.75 -4.18 36.33
N ALA A 220 -5.53 -3.64 36.39
CA ALA A 220 -4.96 -3.11 37.63
C ALA A 220 -5.97 -2.15 38.32
N ALA A 221 -6.25 -2.38 39.60
CA ALA A 221 -7.07 -1.50 40.41
C ALA A 221 -6.28 -0.22 40.74
N LEU A 222 -6.23 0.70 39.77
CA LEU A 222 -5.52 1.97 39.88
C LEU A 222 -6.44 3.04 40.46
N THR A 223 -5.93 3.82 41.40
CA THR A 223 -6.59 5.03 41.92
C THR A 223 -5.87 6.24 41.34
N LEU A 224 -6.30 6.65 40.14
CA LEU A 224 -5.60 7.66 39.35
C LEU A 224 -5.90 9.09 39.83
N GLU A 225 -4.85 9.89 39.96
CA GLU A 225 -4.85 11.32 40.22
C GLU A 225 -4.18 12.04 39.05
N TRP A 226 -4.86 13.06 38.53
CA TRP A 226 -4.42 13.80 37.35
C TRP A 226 -3.89 15.17 37.76
N SER A 227 -2.87 15.64 37.06
CA SER A 227 -2.36 17.00 37.17
C SER A 227 -1.92 17.50 35.80
N VAL A 228 -2.05 18.81 35.58
CA VAL A 228 -1.82 19.43 34.28
C VAL A 228 -1.06 20.75 34.44
N THR A 229 -0.32 21.16 33.42
CA THR A 229 0.36 22.48 33.40
C THR A 229 -0.63 23.63 33.21
N PRO A 230 -0.26 24.88 33.53
CA PRO A 230 -1.20 26.01 33.62
C PRO A 230 -2.00 26.35 32.35
N GLY A 231 -1.55 25.93 31.15
CA GLY A 231 -2.33 26.10 29.92
C GLY A 231 -3.45 25.09 29.74
N LEU A 232 -3.63 24.15 30.67
CA LEU A 232 -4.72 23.18 30.71
C LEU A 232 -5.54 23.37 32.00
N ALA A 233 -6.83 23.07 31.92
CA ALA A 233 -7.72 22.99 33.08
C ALA A 233 -8.07 21.52 33.36
N LEU A 234 -8.28 21.18 34.64
CA LEU A 234 -8.70 19.86 35.09
C LEU A 234 -9.95 20.02 35.96
N ASP A 235 -11.08 19.46 35.52
CA ASP A 235 -12.34 19.46 36.27
C ASP A 235 -12.96 18.06 36.25
N ALA A 236 -13.22 17.49 37.42
CA ALA A 236 -13.78 16.13 37.59
C ALA A 236 -13.09 15.03 36.74
N GLY A 237 -11.77 15.13 36.51
CA GLY A 237 -11.01 14.17 35.70
C GLY A 237 -11.06 14.42 34.19
N LYS A 238 -11.75 15.48 33.74
CA LYS A 238 -11.77 15.97 32.37
C LYS A 238 -10.73 17.08 32.22
N ILE A 239 -9.90 16.97 31.18
CA ILE A 239 -8.86 17.96 30.89
C ILE A 239 -9.37 18.86 29.77
N SER A 240 -9.22 20.17 29.87
CA SER A 240 -9.59 21.12 28.81
C SER A 240 -8.43 22.04 28.45
N ALA A 241 -8.35 22.41 27.17
CA ALA A 241 -7.31 23.28 26.67
C ALA A 241 -7.64 24.75 27.00
N GLY A 242 -6.68 25.47 27.58
CA GLY A 242 -6.76 26.91 27.77
C GLY A 242 -6.75 27.68 26.44
N PRO A 243 -6.97 29.01 26.47
CA PRO A 243 -7.14 29.83 25.28
C PRO A 243 -5.82 30.20 24.56
N LYS A 244 -4.67 29.81 25.12
CA LYS A 244 -3.35 30.21 24.61
C LYS A 244 -2.65 29.01 23.98
N PRO A 245 -2.10 29.15 22.75
CA PRO A 245 -1.30 28.10 22.14
C PRO A 245 0.02 27.92 22.89
N GLY A 246 0.56 26.70 22.87
CA GLY A 246 1.75 26.36 23.65
C GLY A 246 1.94 24.87 23.85
N ARG A 247 3.05 24.47 24.47
CA ARG A 247 3.29 23.08 24.84
C ARG A 247 2.91 22.88 26.30
N GLU A 248 2.04 21.93 26.55
CA GLU A 248 1.49 21.63 27.88
C GLU A 248 1.74 20.16 28.22
N THR A 249 1.74 19.80 29.49
CA THR A 249 1.99 18.43 29.95
C THR A 249 0.86 17.95 30.83
N VAL A 250 0.36 16.75 30.54
CA VAL A 250 -0.56 16.01 31.41
C VAL A 250 0.24 14.97 32.17
N THR A 251 0.04 14.89 33.48
CA THR A 251 0.65 13.88 34.36
C THR A 251 -0.45 13.10 35.05
N VAL A 252 -0.39 11.77 34.99
CA VAL A 252 -1.23 10.86 35.78
C VAL A 252 -0.37 10.19 36.85
N THR A 253 -0.88 10.08 38.06
CA THR A 253 -0.24 9.41 39.19
C THR A 253 -1.21 8.40 39.80
N ASP A 254 -0.78 7.17 40.06
CA ASP A 254 -1.58 6.23 40.85
C ASP A 254 -1.33 6.43 42.34
N ARG A 255 -2.36 6.76 43.13
CA ARG A 255 -2.24 6.97 44.59
C ARG A 255 -1.83 5.73 45.35
N GLY A 256 -2.16 4.54 44.84
CA GLY A 256 -1.84 3.27 45.50
C GLY A 256 -0.35 2.92 45.42
N SER A 257 0.26 3.09 44.25
CA SER A 257 1.67 2.76 43.99
C SER A 257 2.63 3.96 44.03
N GLY A 258 2.13 5.19 43.89
CA GLY A 258 2.92 6.41 43.79
C GLY A 258 3.60 6.60 42.42
N LEU A 259 3.35 5.73 41.46
CA LEU A 259 3.91 5.82 40.11
C LEU A 259 3.24 6.92 39.31
N ALA A 260 4.02 7.63 38.49
CA ALA A 260 3.53 8.71 37.63
C ALA A 260 3.98 8.53 36.17
N ALA A 261 3.12 8.91 35.25
CA ALA A 261 3.38 8.94 33.81
C ALA A 261 2.96 10.28 33.21
N LYS A 262 3.66 10.73 32.16
CA LYS A 262 3.48 12.05 31.55
C LYS A 262 3.30 11.95 30.03
N VAL A 263 2.52 12.87 29.48
CA VAL A 263 2.40 13.10 28.03
C VAL A 263 2.41 14.60 27.74
N ASP A 264 3.16 14.99 26.71
CA ASP A 264 3.20 16.37 26.25
C ASP A 264 2.18 16.59 25.12
N LEU A 265 1.41 17.67 25.26
CA LEU A 265 0.41 18.15 24.32
C LEU A 265 0.88 19.46 23.67
N THR A 266 0.46 19.70 22.43
CA THR A 266 0.67 20.96 21.70
C THR A 266 -0.68 21.63 21.48
N LEU A 267 -0.91 22.76 22.15
CA LEU A 267 -2.11 23.56 21.98
C LEU A 267 -2.01 24.43 20.70
N LEU A 268 -2.93 24.21 19.77
CA LEU A 268 -3.00 24.87 18.47
C LEU A 268 -3.74 26.20 18.55
N GLY A 269 -3.21 27.24 17.90
CA GLY A 269 -3.80 28.59 17.87
C GLY A 269 -4.92 28.74 16.82
N PRO A 270 -5.56 29.92 16.72
CA PRO A 270 -6.51 30.18 15.64
C PRO A 270 -5.81 30.20 14.28
N ALA A 271 -6.53 29.83 13.23
CA ALA A 271 -6.02 29.92 11.86
C ALA A 271 -5.72 31.37 11.48
N VAL A 272 -4.55 31.60 10.90
CA VAL A 272 -4.14 32.91 10.36
C VAL A 272 -3.86 32.86 8.86
N LYS A 273 -3.79 31.66 8.26
CA LYS A 273 -3.48 31.48 6.84
C LYS A 273 -4.22 30.27 6.26
N LEU A 274 -4.70 30.40 5.03
CA LEU A 274 -5.11 29.27 4.19
C LEU A 274 -4.05 28.98 3.14
N VAL A 275 -3.77 27.70 2.89
CA VAL A 275 -2.88 27.21 1.84
C VAL A 275 -3.66 26.23 0.98
N LEU A 276 -3.80 26.54 -0.31
CA LEU A 276 -4.52 25.71 -1.28
C LEU A 276 -3.52 24.98 -2.17
N THR A 277 -3.65 23.66 -2.28
CA THR A 277 -2.71 22.78 -3.00
C THR A 277 -3.45 21.93 -4.04
N PRO A 278 -3.01 21.94 -5.31
CA PRO A 278 -1.90 22.75 -5.83
C PRO A 278 -2.29 24.24 -5.97
N GLU A 279 -1.33 25.15 -5.83
CA GLU A 279 -1.53 26.61 -6.06
C GLU A 279 -1.77 26.93 -7.54
N SER A 280 -1.42 26.01 -8.45
CA SER A 280 -1.84 26.04 -9.84
C SER A 280 -1.96 24.65 -10.47
N ALA A 281 -2.86 24.49 -11.44
CA ALA A 281 -3.07 23.22 -12.15
C ALA A 281 -3.35 23.44 -13.64
N VAL A 282 -3.03 22.44 -14.47
CA VAL A 282 -3.44 22.37 -15.88
C VAL A 282 -4.35 21.17 -16.04
N VAL A 283 -5.57 21.39 -16.53
CA VAL A 283 -6.64 20.38 -16.53
C VAL A 283 -7.27 20.28 -17.91
N ALA A 284 -7.34 19.07 -18.46
CA ALA A 284 -8.01 18.82 -19.73
C ALA A 284 -9.53 18.73 -19.55
N GLN A 285 -10.29 19.06 -20.61
CA GLN A 285 -11.74 18.80 -20.64
C GLN A 285 -12.06 17.33 -20.30
N ARG A 286 -13.15 17.11 -19.54
CA ARG A 286 -13.60 15.82 -18.97
C ARG A 286 -12.68 15.20 -17.90
N GLN A 287 -11.80 15.98 -17.28
CA GLN A 287 -11.03 15.56 -16.11
C GLN A 287 -11.42 16.33 -14.85
N ALA A 288 -11.14 15.72 -13.70
CA ALA A 288 -11.32 16.30 -12.38
C ALA A 288 -9.94 16.62 -11.78
N GLN A 289 -9.77 17.82 -11.23
CA GLN A 289 -8.58 18.20 -10.49
C GLN A 289 -8.92 18.34 -9.00
N PRO A 290 -8.34 17.50 -8.11
CA PRO A 290 -8.48 17.69 -6.68
C PRO A 290 -7.67 18.90 -6.20
N PHE A 291 -8.25 19.65 -5.29
CA PHE A 291 -7.61 20.71 -4.51
C PHE A 291 -7.79 20.42 -3.03
N GLU A 292 -6.74 20.67 -2.28
CA GLU A 292 -6.62 20.45 -0.84
C GLU A 292 -6.36 21.79 -0.16
N VAL A 293 -7.08 22.12 0.92
CA VAL A 293 -6.81 23.33 1.70
C VAL A 293 -6.40 22.97 3.13
N ASN A 294 -5.28 23.53 3.54
CA ASN A 294 -4.78 23.51 4.91
C ASN A 294 -4.94 24.91 5.52
N ALA A 295 -5.50 25.00 6.73
CA ALA A 295 -5.45 26.21 7.52
C ALA A 295 -4.28 26.12 8.49
N LEU A 296 -3.50 27.19 8.64
CA LEU A 296 -2.32 27.23 9.50
C LEU A 296 -2.47 28.28 10.59
N ASP A 297 -2.03 27.97 11.81
CA ASP A 297 -1.86 28.96 12.87
C ASP A 297 -0.58 29.81 12.68
N ALA A 298 -0.35 30.78 13.57
CA ALA A 298 0.81 31.67 13.51
C ALA A 298 2.16 30.96 13.68
N ALA A 299 2.17 29.74 14.23
CA ALA A 299 3.36 28.91 14.37
C ALA A 299 3.56 27.96 13.17
N GLY A 300 2.66 27.98 12.18
CA GLY A 300 2.72 27.15 10.99
C GLY A 300 2.14 25.75 11.18
N ASN A 301 1.46 25.48 12.31
CA ASN A 301 0.79 24.21 12.53
C ASN A 301 -0.53 24.16 11.77
N THR A 302 -0.91 23.00 11.24
CA THR A 302 -2.23 22.80 10.64
C THR A 302 -3.32 22.83 11.70
N VAL A 303 -4.33 23.64 11.47
CA VAL A 303 -5.49 23.83 12.35
C VAL A 303 -6.78 23.62 11.58
N LEU A 304 -7.84 23.30 12.31
CA LEU A 304 -9.15 23.05 11.70
C LEU A 304 -9.94 24.33 11.53
N ILE A 305 -10.49 24.54 10.33
CA ILE A 305 -11.59 25.46 10.10
C ILE A 305 -12.83 24.62 9.79
N PRO A 306 -13.89 24.64 10.62
CA PRO A 306 -15.05 23.76 10.46
C PRO A 306 -15.80 23.96 9.15
N ARG A 307 -15.75 25.14 8.53
CA ARG A 307 -16.44 25.39 7.26
C ARG A 307 -15.60 26.29 6.39
N LEU A 308 -15.44 25.90 5.14
CA LEU A 308 -14.78 26.71 4.12
C LEU A 308 -15.71 26.88 2.93
N GLU A 309 -15.69 28.07 2.35
CA GLU A 309 -16.50 28.42 1.19
C GLU A 309 -15.63 28.33 -0.07
N TRP A 310 -16.09 27.55 -1.04
CA TRP A 310 -15.36 27.30 -2.29
C TRP A 310 -16.09 27.94 -3.45
N THR A 311 -15.36 28.69 -4.27
CA THR A 311 -15.86 29.28 -5.51
C THR A 311 -14.89 28.98 -6.65
N ALA A 312 -15.43 28.85 -7.86
CA ALA A 312 -14.65 28.69 -9.07
C ALA A 312 -15.21 29.58 -10.17
N ASP A 313 -14.34 30.24 -10.93
CA ASP A 313 -14.71 30.91 -12.17
C ASP A 313 -14.39 30.03 -13.40
N GLY A 314 -14.89 30.39 -14.59
CA GLY A 314 -14.50 29.72 -15.84
C GLY A 314 -15.30 28.47 -16.26
N GLY A 315 -16.52 28.26 -15.74
CA GLY A 315 -17.48 27.29 -16.29
C GLY A 315 -17.24 25.81 -15.94
N GLY A 316 -16.31 25.50 -15.04
CA GLY A 316 -16.20 24.17 -14.42
C GLY A 316 -17.08 24.05 -13.17
N THR A 317 -17.42 22.81 -12.79
CA THR A 317 -18.27 22.54 -11.62
C THR A 317 -17.41 22.06 -10.47
N LEU A 318 -17.56 22.68 -9.30
CA LEU A 318 -17.00 22.13 -8.07
C LEU A 318 -17.86 20.94 -7.65
N THR A 319 -17.31 19.73 -7.80
CA THR A 319 -17.91 18.53 -7.24
C THR A 319 -17.31 18.31 -5.87
N ARG A 320 -18.18 18.19 -4.88
CA ARG A 320 -17.75 17.89 -3.51
C ARG A 320 -17.09 16.52 -3.53
N ALA A 321 -15.77 16.46 -3.33
CA ALA A 321 -15.14 15.17 -3.04
C ALA A 321 -15.73 14.71 -1.71
N GLU A 322 -16.45 13.58 -1.70
CA GLU A 322 -17.29 13.08 -0.61
C GLU A 322 -16.53 12.93 0.74
N THR A 323 -16.28 14.06 1.39
CA THR A 323 -15.85 14.17 2.78
C THR A 323 -16.90 15.01 3.47
N ALA A 324 -17.98 14.35 3.90
CA ALA A 324 -18.77 14.86 4.99
C ALA A 324 -17.85 14.88 6.21
N GLN A 325 -17.58 16.08 6.73
CA GLN A 325 -16.82 16.25 7.95
C GLN A 325 -17.50 15.46 9.07
N THR A 326 -16.69 14.69 9.78
CA THR A 326 -17.05 14.14 11.08
C THR A 326 -16.00 14.58 12.11
N PRO A 327 -16.30 14.53 13.41
CA PRO A 327 -15.30 14.72 14.46
C PRO A 327 -14.08 13.78 14.35
N ASP A 328 -14.13 12.76 13.50
CA ASP A 328 -13.02 11.84 13.21
C ASP A 328 -12.12 12.29 12.04
N SER A 329 -12.42 13.43 11.42
CA SER A 329 -11.68 14.05 10.30
C SER A 329 -11.07 15.41 10.64
N LEU A 330 -10.93 15.73 11.93
CA LEU A 330 -10.52 17.07 12.43
C LEU A 330 -9.16 17.56 11.87
N PHE A 331 -8.35 16.67 11.27
CA PHE A 331 -7.04 17.00 10.69
C PHE A 331 -6.91 16.57 9.22
N GLU A 332 -7.98 16.07 8.58
CA GLU A 332 -7.96 15.85 7.14
C GLU A 332 -8.26 17.19 6.44
N PRO A 333 -7.40 17.64 5.51
CA PRO A 333 -7.59 18.90 4.83
C PRO A 333 -8.86 18.87 3.97
N HIS A 334 -9.55 20.00 3.85
CA HIS A 334 -10.77 20.01 3.03
C HIS A 334 -10.36 19.77 1.58
N ARG A 335 -10.99 18.78 0.95
CA ARG A 335 -10.74 18.43 -0.45
C ARG A 335 -11.99 18.70 -1.26
N ASN A 336 -11.82 19.41 -2.36
CA ASN A 336 -12.83 19.50 -3.40
C ASN A 336 -12.20 19.17 -4.75
N ALA A 337 -12.97 18.52 -5.62
CA ALA A 337 -12.57 18.31 -6.99
C ALA A 337 -13.22 19.37 -7.87
N TRP A 338 -12.46 19.91 -8.80
CA TRP A 338 -12.99 20.76 -9.84
C TRP A 338 -13.07 19.98 -11.14
N GLU A 339 -14.29 19.79 -11.64
CA GLU A 339 -14.57 19.04 -12.86
C GLU A 339 -14.76 19.98 -14.05
N VAL A 340 -14.04 19.69 -15.12
CA VAL A 340 -14.13 20.45 -16.37
C VAL A 340 -15.12 19.76 -17.31
N PRO A 341 -16.33 20.31 -17.55
CA PRO A 341 -17.31 19.69 -18.42
C PRO A 341 -16.83 19.67 -19.88
N GLU A 342 -17.43 18.78 -20.66
CA GLU A 342 -17.21 18.76 -22.10
C GLU A 342 -17.69 20.06 -22.74
N GLY A 343 -16.84 20.68 -23.57
CA GLY A 343 -17.15 21.96 -24.22
C GLY A 343 -16.84 23.20 -23.37
N ALA A 344 -16.28 23.07 -22.16
CA ALA A 344 -15.79 24.20 -21.37
C ALA A 344 -14.79 25.04 -22.18
N ALA A 345 -14.94 26.36 -22.15
CA ALA A 345 -14.04 27.27 -22.86
C ALA A 345 -12.60 27.09 -22.35
N THR A 346 -11.66 26.89 -23.27
CA THR A 346 -10.23 26.79 -22.93
C THR A 346 -9.71 28.16 -22.50
N GLY A 347 -9.00 28.23 -21.39
CA GLY A 347 -8.58 29.51 -20.81
C GLY A 347 -8.09 29.40 -19.37
N GLN A 348 -7.98 30.54 -18.70
CA GLN A 348 -7.63 30.59 -17.27
C GLN A 348 -8.90 30.60 -16.43
N ALA A 349 -8.90 29.77 -15.40
CA ALA A 349 -9.87 29.73 -14.32
C ALA A 349 -9.14 29.93 -12.98
N ARG A 350 -9.90 30.21 -11.94
CA ARG A 350 -9.45 30.44 -10.57
C ARG A 350 -10.40 29.74 -9.63
N ILE A 351 -9.82 28.94 -8.76
CA ILE A 351 -10.52 28.36 -7.62
C ILE A 351 -10.13 29.17 -6.40
N THR A 352 -11.11 29.58 -5.62
CA THR A 352 -10.90 30.34 -4.39
C THR A 352 -11.56 29.62 -3.23
N VAL A 353 -10.84 29.53 -2.13
CA VAL A 353 -11.34 29.06 -0.85
C VAL A 353 -11.26 30.19 0.17
N ALA A 354 -12.32 30.39 0.94
CA ALA A 354 -12.40 31.42 1.96
C ALA A 354 -12.95 30.86 3.27
N SER A 355 -12.56 31.47 4.40
CA SER A 355 -13.27 31.30 5.66
C SER A 355 -14.69 31.90 5.56
N PRO A 356 -15.65 31.45 6.39
CA PRO A 356 -17.06 31.88 6.28
C PRO A 356 -17.28 33.39 6.52
N ASP A 357 -16.40 34.00 7.30
CA ASP A 357 -16.35 35.45 7.57
C ASP A 357 -15.53 36.22 6.51
N GLY A 358 -14.91 35.51 5.56
CA GLY A 358 -14.10 36.06 4.48
C GLY A 358 -12.75 36.65 4.90
N THR A 359 -12.33 36.47 6.16
CA THR A 359 -11.08 37.04 6.69
C THR A 359 -9.84 36.32 6.17
N LEU A 360 -9.94 35.01 5.93
CA LEU A 360 -8.89 34.20 5.31
C LEU A 360 -9.29 33.78 3.90
N LYS A 361 -8.37 33.91 2.93
CA LYS A 361 -8.59 33.52 1.54
C LYS A 361 -7.34 32.90 0.93
N ALA A 362 -7.53 31.88 0.09
CA ALA A 362 -6.50 31.34 -0.78
C ALA A 362 -7.09 31.06 -2.17
N SER A 363 -6.28 31.23 -3.22
CA SER A 363 -6.72 30.98 -4.59
C SER A 363 -5.68 30.16 -5.36
N ALA A 364 -6.17 29.27 -6.21
CA ALA A 364 -5.37 28.49 -7.14
C ALA A 364 -5.72 28.87 -8.58
N LYS A 365 -4.69 28.97 -9.44
CA LYS A 365 -4.86 29.25 -10.87
C LYS A 365 -4.99 27.95 -11.64
N VAL A 366 -6.04 27.80 -12.44
CA VAL A 366 -6.25 26.61 -13.28
C VAL A 366 -6.23 26.98 -14.75
N ILE A 367 -5.52 26.22 -15.58
CA ILE A 367 -5.51 26.38 -17.03
C ILE A 367 -6.30 25.23 -17.65
N VAL A 368 -7.40 25.55 -18.33
CA VAL A 368 -8.25 24.57 -19.01
C VAL A 368 -7.80 24.40 -20.45
N GLU A 369 -7.42 23.18 -20.81
CA GLU A 369 -6.91 22.85 -22.15
C GLU A 369 -7.83 21.89 -22.92
N LYS A 370 -7.80 22.00 -24.26
CA LYS A 370 -8.52 21.10 -25.16
C LYS A 370 -7.83 19.73 -25.16
N ARG A 371 -8.61 18.65 -25.09
CA ARG A 371 -8.09 17.27 -25.13
C ARG A 371 -7.29 17.03 -26.42
N ARG A 372 -5.98 16.79 -26.30
CA ARG A 372 -5.12 16.31 -27.39
C ARG A 372 -5.04 14.77 -27.36
N GLY A 373 -5.03 14.16 -28.53
CA GLY A 373 -5.09 12.69 -28.69
C GLY A 373 -3.92 11.94 -28.07
N ASP A 374 -4.24 10.83 -27.40
CA ASP A 374 -3.55 9.59 -26.99
C ASP A 374 -2.02 9.49 -26.80
N ALA A 375 -1.26 10.58 -26.84
CA ALA A 375 0.08 10.63 -26.27
C ALA A 375 -0.03 10.72 -24.74
N LEU A 376 0.68 9.84 -24.03
CA LEU A 376 0.75 9.79 -22.57
C LEU A 376 1.08 11.19 -22.02
N GLN A 377 0.19 11.78 -21.24
CA GLN A 377 0.36 13.11 -20.63
C GLN A 377 1.20 12.99 -19.35
N GLY A 378 2.11 13.95 -19.10
CA GLY A 378 2.86 14.02 -17.82
C GLY A 378 4.38 14.26 -17.91
N ARG A 379 4.96 14.58 -19.08
CA ARG A 379 6.42 14.71 -19.21
C ARG A 379 7.01 15.74 -18.22
N ALA A 380 7.85 15.25 -17.30
CA ALA A 380 8.58 16.07 -16.35
C ALA A 380 9.41 17.16 -17.09
N ARG A 381 9.36 18.40 -16.59
CA ARG A 381 9.88 19.57 -17.31
C ARG A 381 11.41 19.57 -17.46
N ALA A 382 12.14 18.97 -16.53
CA ALA A 382 13.60 18.95 -16.55
C ALA A 382 14.17 17.96 -17.58
N VAL A 383 13.38 16.97 -18.02
CA VAL A 383 13.83 15.94 -18.96
C VAL A 383 13.43 16.29 -20.40
N THR A 384 14.39 16.21 -21.32
CA THR A 384 14.12 16.36 -22.76
C THR A 384 13.71 15.02 -23.36
N TRP A 385 12.40 14.83 -23.55
CA TRP A 385 11.84 13.56 -24.00
C TRP A 385 11.75 13.44 -25.52
N GLU A 386 12.17 12.30 -26.05
CA GLU A 386 11.97 11.92 -27.43
C GLU A 386 10.57 11.31 -27.61
N ASN A 387 9.94 11.52 -28.77
CA ASN A 387 8.69 10.86 -29.13
C ASN A 387 8.98 9.70 -30.09
N LEU A 388 9.65 8.68 -29.56
CA LEU A 388 10.13 7.52 -30.31
C LEU A 388 9.70 6.25 -29.58
N SER A 389 9.44 5.18 -30.32
CA SER A 389 9.42 3.84 -29.76
C SER A 389 10.81 3.47 -29.22
N LEU A 390 10.88 2.47 -28.32
CA LEU A 390 12.16 1.97 -27.83
C LEU A 390 13.10 1.54 -28.98
N GLN A 391 12.56 0.88 -30.01
CA GLN A 391 13.34 0.40 -31.15
C GLN A 391 13.94 1.57 -31.95
N GLU A 392 13.17 2.62 -32.20
CA GLU A 392 13.66 3.82 -32.87
C GLU A 392 14.69 4.57 -32.03
N ALA A 393 14.49 4.63 -30.71
CA ALA A 393 15.43 5.23 -29.78
C ALA A 393 16.76 4.47 -29.77
N LEU A 394 16.74 3.14 -29.73
CA LEU A 394 17.95 2.31 -29.80
C LEU A 394 18.68 2.46 -31.14
N LYS A 395 17.95 2.55 -32.26
CA LYS A 395 18.55 2.83 -33.57
C LYS A 395 19.26 4.19 -33.60
N LYS A 396 18.62 5.23 -33.04
CA LYS A 396 19.20 6.57 -32.91
C LYS A 396 20.38 6.59 -31.94
N ALA A 397 20.32 5.81 -30.87
CA ALA A 397 21.38 5.65 -29.88
C ALA A 397 22.63 5.03 -30.51
N ALA A 398 22.48 3.94 -31.25
CA ALA A 398 23.58 3.28 -31.96
C ALA A 398 24.31 4.21 -32.95
N GLN A 399 23.59 5.16 -33.57
CA GLN A 399 24.18 6.15 -34.49
C GLN A 399 24.87 7.31 -33.77
N SER A 400 24.31 7.75 -32.63
CA SER A 400 24.79 8.92 -31.90
C SER A 400 25.79 8.60 -30.78
N GLY A 401 25.91 7.32 -30.40
CA GLY A 401 26.68 6.88 -29.24
C GLY A 401 26.05 7.26 -27.89
N LYS A 402 24.86 7.85 -27.87
CA LYS A 402 24.15 8.24 -26.64
C LYS A 402 23.55 7.01 -25.96
N MET A 403 23.58 7.00 -24.62
CA MET A 403 22.85 6.02 -23.83
C MET A 403 21.34 6.30 -23.89
N VAL A 404 20.53 5.29 -23.57
CA VAL A 404 19.06 5.40 -23.59
C VAL A 404 18.50 5.30 -22.17
N PHE A 405 17.70 6.30 -21.80
CA PHE A 405 16.93 6.32 -20.57
C PHE A 405 15.49 5.97 -20.90
N VAL A 406 14.96 4.92 -20.27
CA VAL A 406 13.60 4.44 -20.52
C VAL A 406 12.80 4.53 -19.24
N GLU A 407 11.81 5.42 -19.20
CA GLU A 407 10.79 5.40 -18.16
C GLU A 407 9.67 4.45 -18.56
N ILE A 408 9.41 3.46 -17.72
CA ILE A 408 8.28 2.54 -17.81
C ILE A 408 7.24 3.03 -16.79
N THR A 409 6.10 3.50 -17.30
CA THR A 409 5.07 4.22 -16.56
C THR A 409 3.67 3.66 -16.87
N ALA A 410 2.64 4.16 -16.19
CA ALA A 410 1.25 3.90 -16.56
C ALA A 410 0.36 5.10 -16.16
N SER A 411 -0.67 5.38 -16.96
CA SER A 411 -1.55 6.55 -16.75
C SER A 411 -2.32 6.51 -15.41
N TRP A 412 -2.62 5.30 -14.91
CA TRP A 412 -3.32 5.07 -13.64
C TRP A 412 -2.38 5.03 -12.43
N CYS A 413 -1.06 5.05 -12.63
CA CYS A 413 -0.08 4.78 -11.58
C CYS A 413 0.25 6.04 -10.76
N PRO A 414 -0.10 6.08 -9.46
CA PRO A 414 0.13 7.27 -8.62
C PRO A 414 1.61 7.48 -8.28
N PHE A 415 2.40 6.42 -8.16
CA PHE A 415 3.85 6.53 -7.92
C PHE A 415 4.61 7.02 -9.16
N CYS A 416 4.08 6.77 -10.36
CA CYS A 416 4.64 7.25 -11.61
C CYS A 416 4.55 8.77 -11.67
N LYS A 417 3.39 9.33 -11.29
CA LYS A 417 3.21 10.78 -11.15
C LYS A 417 4.16 11.37 -10.11
N LYS A 418 4.33 10.71 -8.95
CA LYS A 418 5.29 11.16 -7.94
C LYS A 418 6.74 11.14 -8.42
N PHE A 419 7.10 10.19 -9.29
CA PHE A 419 8.42 10.11 -9.89
C PHE A 419 8.64 11.21 -10.93
N GLU A 420 7.61 11.51 -11.73
CA GLU A 420 7.57 12.66 -12.64
C GLU A 420 7.69 14.00 -11.88
N GLU A 421 6.95 14.17 -10.78
CA GLU A 421 6.93 15.38 -9.94
C GLU A 421 8.18 15.55 -9.07
N GLY A 422 8.81 14.45 -8.66
CA GLY A 422 10.01 14.44 -7.83
C GLY A 422 11.27 14.28 -8.67
N PRO A 423 11.91 13.09 -8.69
CA PRO A 423 13.21 12.88 -9.33
C PRO A 423 13.32 13.38 -10.77
N LEU A 424 12.30 13.18 -11.62
CA LEU A 424 12.37 13.59 -13.03
C LEU A 424 12.15 15.09 -13.25
N SER A 425 11.63 15.81 -12.26
CA SER A 425 11.49 17.27 -12.31
C SER A 425 12.67 18.02 -11.66
N ASP A 426 13.63 17.30 -11.08
CA ASP A 426 14.86 17.89 -10.52
C ASP A 426 15.82 18.31 -11.64
N ASP A 427 16.26 19.57 -11.64
CA ASP A 427 17.18 20.12 -12.64
C ASP A 427 18.51 19.36 -12.72
N ARG A 428 18.97 18.76 -11.62
CA ARG A 428 20.20 17.93 -11.60
C ARG A 428 20.01 16.67 -12.43
N VAL A 429 18.83 16.06 -12.38
CA VAL A 429 18.48 14.87 -13.19
C VAL A 429 18.33 15.27 -14.65
N GLY A 430 17.65 16.38 -14.93
CA GLY A 430 17.58 16.95 -16.26
C GLY A 430 18.96 17.19 -16.88
N ALA A 431 19.89 17.78 -16.12
CA ALA A 431 21.27 17.99 -16.52
C ALA A 431 22.02 16.66 -16.78
N ALA A 432 21.87 15.67 -15.89
CA ALA A 432 22.49 14.35 -16.05
C ALA A 432 21.97 13.61 -17.30
N LEU A 433 20.71 13.84 -17.67
CA LEU A 433 20.05 13.23 -18.83
C LEU A 433 20.23 13.99 -20.15
N LYS A 434 20.88 15.16 -20.16
CA LYS A 434 21.09 15.98 -21.38
C LYS A 434 21.78 15.23 -22.53
N ASP A 435 22.68 14.31 -22.18
CA ASP A 435 23.42 13.48 -23.13
C ASP A 435 22.79 12.11 -23.37
N TRP A 436 21.61 11.85 -22.82
CA TRP A 436 20.86 10.62 -22.99
C TRP A 436 19.75 10.82 -24.04
N LEU A 437 19.28 9.72 -24.61
CA LEU A 437 18.01 9.68 -25.34
C LEU A 437 16.95 9.17 -24.38
N ALA A 438 16.09 10.07 -23.90
CA ALA A 438 15.03 9.73 -22.94
C ALA A 438 13.72 9.39 -23.68
N VAL A 439 13.16 8.22 -23.41
CA VAL A 439 11.86 7.77 -23.92
C VAL A 439 10.97 7.28 -22.79
N GLN A 440 9.66 7.41 -22.97
CA GLN A 440 8.64 6.97 -22.03
C GLN A 440 7.79 5.88 -22.66
N ILE A 441 7.49 4.83 -21.89
CA ILE A 441 6.78 3.63 -22.33
C ILE A 441 5.63 3.36 -21.37
N ASP A 442 4.42 3.22 -21.92
CA ASP A 442 3.25 2.78 -21.16
C ASP A 442 3.28 1.26 -20.96
N ALA A 443 3.35 0.84 -19.71
CA ALA A 443 3.35 -0.56 -19.29
C ALA A 443 2.11 -1.33 -19.74
N ASP A 444 0.93 -0.68 -19.81
CA ASP A 444 -0.31 -1.33 -20.23
C ASP A 444 -0.33 -1.60 -21.73
N LYS A 445 0.30 -0.72 -22.51
CA LYS A 445 0.41 -0.84 -23.97
C LYS A 445 1.58 -1.73 -24.40
N HIS A 446 2.57 -1.89 -23.52
CA HIS A 446 3.79 -2.65 -23.76
C HIS A 446 4.05 -3.70 -22.67
N PRO A 447 3.11 -4.62 -22.38
CA PRO A 447 3.28 -5.66 -21.36
C PRO A 447 4.47 -6.58 -21.63
N GLU A 448 4.88 -6.69 -22.90
CA GLU A 448 6.06 -7.40 -23.34
C GLU A 448 7.36 -6.75 -22.82
N LEU A 449 7.38 -5.42 -22.67
CA LEU A 449 8.51 -4.68 -22.10
C LEU A 449 8.53 -4.70 -20.57
N VAL A 450 7.37 -4.84 -19.93
CA VAL A 450 7.26 -5.09 -18.48
C VAL A 450 7.88 -6.44 -18.13
N GLU A 451 7.52 -7.49 -18.88
CA GLU A 451 8.11 -8.82 -18.73
C GLU A 451 9.60 -8.81 -19.09
N ARG A 452 9.98 -8.08 -20.15
CA ARG A 452 11.37 -7.81 -20.55
C ARG A 452 12.19 -7.43 -19.33
N TYR A 453 11.91 -6.26 -18.78
CA TYR A 453 12.77 -5.68 -17.76
C TYR A 453 12.52 -6.22 -16.34
N GLY A 454 11.72 -7.28 -16.19
CA GLY A 454 11.39 -7.83 -14.87
C GLY A 454 10.70 -6.81 -13.96
N VAL A 455 9.88 -5.94 -14.57
CA VAL A 455 9.18 -4.87 -13.87
C VAL A 455 8.06 -5.49 -13.05
N THR A 456 8.25 -5.52 -11.73
CA THR A 456 7.24 -6.00 -10.78
C THR A 456 6.36 -4.88 -10.24
N ASP A 457 6.89 -3.66 -10.25
CA ASP A 457 6.29 -2.45 -9.67
C ASP A 457 6.62 -1.26 -10.56
N LEU A 458 5.75 -0.25 -10.59
CA LEU A 458 5.94 0.98 -11.35
C LEU A 458 6.14 2.18 -10.41
N PRO A 459 6.83 3.25 -10.85
CA PRO A 459 7.54 3.41 -12.12
C PRO A 459 8.92 2.73 -12.12
N VAL A 460 9.47 2.46 -13.32
CA VAL A 460 10.84 1.97 -13.49
C VAL A 460 11.61 2.84 -14.46
N ALA A 461 12.84 3.20 -14.12
CA ALA A 461 13.82 3.77 -15.03
C ALA A 461 14.84 2.70 -15.43
N ALA A 462 14.82 2.25 -16.68
CA ALA A 462 15.81 1.34 -17.24
C ALA A 462 16.90 2.13 -17.99
N LEU A 463 18.16 1.77 -17.72
CA LEU A 463 19.36 2.45 -18.22
C LEU A 463 20.09 1.53 -19.20
N LEU A 464 20.11 1.92 -20.47
CA LEU A 464 20.58 1.08 -21.56
C LEU A 464 21.81 1.69 -22.26
N THR A 465 22.74 0.84 -22.72
CA THR A 465 23.80 1.25 -23.64
C THR A 465 23.23 1.61 -25.02
N PRO A 466 24.01 2.22 -25.93
CA PRO A 466 23.59 2.47 -27.31
C PRO A 466 23.13 1.21 -28.07
N ARG A 467 23.59 0.03 -27.64
CA ARG A 467 23.19 -1.27 -28.20
C ARG A 467 21.97 -1.89 -27.52
N GLY A 468 21.40 -1.20 -26.52
CA GLY A 468 20.25 -1.68 -25.77
C GLY A 468 20.59 -2.66 -24.65
N THR A 469 21.85 -2.74 -24.23
CA THR A 469 22.25 -3.59 -23.10
C THR A 469 21.87 -2.91 -21.79
N LEU A 470 21.09 -3.60 -20.95
CA LEU A 470 20.72 -3.09 -19.61
C LEU A 470 21.95 -3.06 -18.70
N VAL A 471 22.31 -1.86 -18.24
CA VAL A 471 23.46 -1.60 -17.36
C VAL A 471 23.05 -1.05 -16.00
N GLY A 472 21.80 -0.63 -15.85
CA GLY A 472 21.24 -0.21 -14.57
C GLY A 472 19.72 -0.14 -14.62
N MET A 473 19.09 -0.19 -13.45
CA MET A 473 17.65 -0.04 -13.29
C MET A 473 17.36 0.65 -11.97
N PHE A 474 16.27 1.41 -11.93
CA PHE A 474 15.82 2.14 -10.75
C PHE A 474 14.29 2.08 -10.64
N GLY A 475 13.74 2.06 -9.43
CA GLY A 475 12.29 2.12 -9.19
C GLY A 475 11.55 0.80 -8.93
N ASN A 476 12.22 -0.36 -9.05
CA ASN A 476 11.67 -1.64 -8.55
C ASN A 476 11.96 -1.81 -7.03
N ASN A 477 11.10 -2.54 -6.31
CA ASN A 477 10.93 -2.51 -4.84
C ASN A 477 12.21 -2.52 -3.95
N MET A 478 12.18 -1.60 -2.97
CA MET A 478 12.79 -1.55 -1.63
C MET A 478 14.32 -1.64 -1.48
N GLU A 479 14.95 -0.49 -1.24
CA GLU A 479 16.14 -0.44 -0.38
C GLU A 479 15.71 -0.66 1.09
N PRO A 480 16.53 -1.36 1.90
CA PRO A 480 16.19 -1.72 3.28
C PRO A 480 16.18 -0.54 4.28
N GLU A 481 16.32 0.71 3.82
CA GLU A 481 16.69 1.87 4.66
C GLU A 481 15.60 2.94 4.81
N GLY A 482 14.36 2.66 4.37
CA GLY A 482 13.23 3.59 4.55
C GLY A 482 13.20 4.77 3.58
N ILE A 483 14.06 4.77 2.56
CA ILE A 483 14.06 5.73 1.45
C ILE A 483 13.19 5.14 0.33
N ASP A 484 12.18 5.88 -0.14
CA ASP A 484 11.39 5.47 -1.31
C ASP A 484 12.09 5.95 -2.60
N PRO A 485 12.75 5.04 -3.35
CA PRO A 485 13.49 5.42 -4.55
C PRO A 485 12.60 6.12 -5.58
N ARG A 486 11.30 5.84 -5.61
CA ARG A 486 10.36 6.47 -6.56
C ARG A 486 10.11 7.95 -6.28
N THR A 487 10.61 8.46 -5.16
CA THR A 487 10.42 9.85 -4.72
C THR A 487 11.71 10.60 -4.42
N THR A 488 12.86 9.92 -4.40
CA THR A 488 14.15 10.51 -4.01
C THR A 488 15.11 10.67 -5.18
N THR A 489 15.65 11.88 -5.35
CA THR A 489 16.52 12.24 -6.47
C THR A 489 17.92 11.61 -6.40
N ASP A 490 18.59 11.67 -5.25
CA ASP A 490 20.01 11.32 -5.17
C ASP A 490 20.33 9.86 -5.56
N PRO A 491 19.51 8.86 -5.20
CA PRO A 491 19.69 7.48 -5.67
C PRO A 491 19.56 7.34 -7.20
N LEU A 492 18.65 8.09 -7.85
CA LEU A 492 18.53 8.10 -9.31
C LEU A 492 19.78 8.69 -9.97
N LEU A 493 20.31 9.80 -9.44
CA LEU A 493 21.55 10.41 -9.91
C LEU A 493 22.73 9.44 -9.80
N LYS A 494 22.83 8.70 -8.68
CA LYS A 494 23.83 7.66 -8.50
C LYS A 494 23.69 6.55 -9.54
N ALA A 495 22.47 6.06 -9.78
CA ALA A 495 22.22 5.02 -10.78
C ALA A 495 22.62 5.46 -12.20
N LEU A 496 22.34 6.72 -12.56
CA LEU A 496 22.75 7.31 -13.85
C LEU A 496 24.28 7.38 -13.99
N ALA A 497 24.99 7.75 -12.92
CA ALA A 497 26.45 7.80 -12.90
C ALA A 497 27.07 6.41 -13.04
N ASP A 498 26.60 5.45 -12.24
CA ASP A 498 27.07 4.06 -12.25
C ASP A 498 26.85 3.41 -13.63
N ALA A 499 25.68 3.63 -14.24
CA ALA A 499 25.38 3.14 -15.59
C ALA A 499 26.31 3.71 -16.65
N ARG A 500 26.66 5.00 -16.57
CA ARG A 500 27.59 5.65 -17.52
C ARG A 500 29.01 5.09 -17.42
N LEU A 501 29.45 4.70 -16.23
CA LEU A 501 30.72 4.01 -16.02
C LEU A 501 30.69 2.56 -16.54
N ALA A 502 29.57 1.86 -16.37
CA ALA A 502 29.43 0.47 -16.80
C ALA A 502 29.25 0.29 -18.31
N GLY A 503 28.65 1.26 -19.00
CA GLY A 503 28.28 1.20 -20.42
C GLY A 503 29.41 0.78 -21.36
N PRO A 504 30.57 1.47 -21.37
CA PRO A 504 31.69 1.13 -22.26
C PRO A 504 32.16 -0.32 -22.09
N LYS A 505 32.24 -0.81 -20.85
CA LYS A 505 32.64 -2.19 -20.58
C LYS A 505 31.63 -3.17 -21.15
N ALA A 506 30.32 -2.92 -20.97
CA ALA A 506 29.27 -3.78 -21.50
C ALA A 506 29.32 -3.91 -23.02
N ASP A 507 29.55 -2.82 -23.75
CA ASP A 507 29.63 -2.83 -25.21
C ASP A 507 30.92 -3.54 -25.70
N THR A 508 32.07 -3.34 -25.03
CA THR A 508 33.31 -4.08 -25.37
C THR A 508 33.20 -5.58 -25.12
N ASP A 509 32.50 -5.97 -24.04
CA ASP A 509 32.23 -7.36 -23.71
C ASP A 509 31.32 -8.03 -24.75
N GLU A 510 30.40 -7.26 -25.32
CA GLU A 510 29.55 -7.68 -26.43
C GLU A 510 30.35 -7.84 -27.73
N ASP A 511 31.19 -6.86 -28.08
CA ASP A 511 32.07 -6.92 -29.26
C ASP A 511 32.95 -8.16 -29.24
N ARG A 512 33.56 -8.45 -28.08
CA ARG A 512 34.37 -9.64 -27.89
C ARG A 512 33.57 -10.91 -28.13
N ARG A 513 32.37 -11.02 -27.55
CA ARG A 513 31.52 -12.22 -27.74
C ARG A 513 31.07 -12.39 -29.19
N LEU A 514 30.70 -11.30 -29.87
CA LEU A 514 30.36 -11.31 -31.29
C LEU A 514 31.54 -11.77 -32.15
N ALA A 515 32.75 -11.29 -31.87
CA ALA A 515 33.96 -11.70 -32.58
C ALA A 515 34.36 -13.17 -32.31
N GLU A 516 34.05 -13.68 -31.11
CA GLU A 516 34.31 -15.05 -30.69
C GLU A 516 33.25 -16.06 -31.19
N ALA A 517 32.06 -15.60 -31.60
CA ALA A 517 30.91 -16.43 -32.00
C ALA A 517 31.07 -17.10 -33.38
N LYS A 518 32.04 -18.02 -33.49
CA LYS A 518 32.39 -18.73 -34.73
C LYS A 518 31.70 -20.09 -34.90
N ASP A 519 31.33 -20.75 -33.79
CA ASP A 519 30.72 -22.08 -33.79
C ASP A 519 29.34 -22.08 -33.09
N PRO A 520 28.50 -23.10 -33.32
CA PRO A 520 27.13 -23.14 -32.80
C PRO A 520 27.03 -23.12 -31.26
N VAL A 521 28.03 -23.68 -30.56
CA VAL A 521 28.06 -23.70 -29.09
C VAL A 521 28.32 -22.31 -28.54
N LYS A 522 29.22 -21.54 -29.17
CA LYS A 522 29.43 -20.13 -28.80
C LYS A 522 28.24 -19.25 -29.15
N LYS A 523 27.56 -19.51 -30.27
CA LYS A 523 26.29 -18.84 -30.62
C LYS A 523 25.20 -19.11 -29.57
N SER A 524 25.09 -20.34 -29.06
CA SER A 524 24.16 -20.64 -27.95
C SER A 524 24.53 -19.90 -26.66
N GLY A 525 25.83 -19.77 -26.37
CA GLY A 525 26.34 -18.95 -25.26
C GLY A 525 25.97 -17.48 -25.42
N LEU A 526 26.09 -16.94 -26.64
CA LEU A 526 25.71 -15.59 -26.97
C LEU A 526 24.18 -15.38 -26.87
N ALA A 527 23.39 -16.35 -27.32
CA ALA A 527 21.94 -16.34 -27.15
C ALA A 527 21.53 -16.28 -25.68
N ARG A 528 22.12 -17.12 -24.81
CA ARG A 528 21.91 -17.08 -23.36
C ARG A 528 22.30 -15.74 -22.75
N TRP A 529 23.43 -15.18 -23.19
CA TRP A 529 23.91 -13.89 -22.71
C TRP A 529 22.94 -12.76 -23.08
N TYR A 530 22.51 -12.68 -24.34
CA TYR A 530 21.50 -11.71 -24.76
C TYR A 530 20.16 -11.93 -24.07
N PHE A 531 19.78 -13.18 -23.82
CA PHE A 531 18.56 -13.49 -23.07
C PHE A 531 18.63 -12.94 -21.63
N GLN A 532 19.77 -13.07 -20.95
CA GLN A 532 19.99 -12.49 -19.62
C GLN A 532 20.05 -10.96 -19.64
N LYS A 533 20.60 -10.38 -20.71
CA LYS A 533 20.61 -8.93 -20.95
C LYS A 533 19.30 -8.39 -21.50
N VAL A 534 18.32 -9.29 -21.62
CA VAL A 534 16.97 -8.94 -22.00
C VAL A 534 16.89 -8.33 -23.40
N ARG A 535 17.72 -8.82 -24.32
CA ARG A 535 17.74 -8.46 -25.74
C ARG A 535 17.12 -9.57 -26.57
N TRP A 536 15.79 -9.60 -26.59
CA TRP A 536 15.01 -10.71 -27.12
C TRP A 536 15.27 -10.98 -28.60
N THR A 537 15.27 -9.95 -29.44
CA THR A 537 15.53 -10.11 -30.88
C THR A 537 16.89 -10.75 -31.14
N ASP A 538 17.94 -10.33 -30.41
CA ASP A 538 19.28 -10.90 -30.55
C ASP A 538 19.37 -12.31 -29.96
N ALA A 539 18.78 -12.53 -28.77
CA ALA A 539 18.72 -13.83 -28.12
C ALA A 539 18.05 -14.86 -29.02
N GLU A 540 16.91 -14.49 -29.62
CA GLU A 540 16.17 -15.30 -30.56
C GLU A 540 16.99 -15.58 -31.82
N ARG A 541 17.56 -14.55 -32.44
CA ARG A 541 18.39 -14.69 -33.63
C ARG A 541 19.51 -15.69 -33.39
N TRP A 542 20.30 -15.51 -32.34
CA TRP A 542 21.44 -16.37 -32.04
C TRP A 542 21.02 -17.78 -31.62
N ALA A 543 19.91 -17.93 -30.89
CA ALA A 543 19.35 -19.25 -30.56
C ALA A 543 18.96 -20.01 -31.83
N ARG A 544 18.26 -19.35 -32.76
CA ARG A 544 17.83 -19.94 -34.03
C ARG A 544 19.03 -20.28 -34.93
N GLU A 545 20.02 -19.40 -35.04
CA GLU A 545 21.25 -19.67 -35.78
C GLU A 545 22.01 -20.88 -35.20
N ALA A 546 22.13 -20.96 -33.88
CA ALA A 546 22.77 -22.11 -33.21
C ALA A 546 22.02 -23.43 -33.48
N MET A 547 20.68 -23.44 -33.36
CA MET A 547 19.86 -24.63 -33.64
C MET A 547 19.93 -25.05 -35.11
N LYS A 548 19.98 -24.09 -36.03
CA LYS A 548 20.07 -24.33 -37.47
C LYS A 548 21.38 -25.04 -37.84
N GLU A 549 22.48 -24.65 -37.21
CA GLU A 549 23.80 -25.24 -37.48
C GLU A 549 24.05 -26.52 -36.69
N GLN A 550 23.43 -26.68 -35.52
CA GLN A 550 23.53 -27.87 -34.69
C GLN A 550 22.19 -28.23 -34.05
N ALA A 551 21.46 -29.15 -34.70
CA ALA A 551 20.12 -29.57 -34.27
C ALA A 551 20.05 -30.08 -32.81
N GLY A 552 21.15 -30.65 -32.29
CA GLY A 552 21.24 -31.10 -30.89
C GLY A 552 21.12 -29.98 -29.85
N LEU A 553 21.25 -28.70 -30.24
CA LEU A 553 21.03 -27.55 -29.35
C LEU A 553 19.55 -27.17 -29.20
N ALA A 554 18.63 -27.81 -29.94
CA ALA A 554 17.22 -27.42 -29.98
C ALA A 554 16.50 -27.56 -28.63
N GLU A 555 16.85 -28.57 -27.83
CA GLU A 555 16.28 -28.74 -26.48
C GLU A 555 16.63 -27.58 -25.54
N GLU A 556 17.83 -27.02 -25.67
CA GLU A 556 18.27 -25.90 -24.84
C GLU A 556 17.81 -24.55 -25.39
N MET A 557 17.85 -24.37 -26.72
CA MET A 557 17.66 -23.07 -27.37
C MET A 557 16.21 -22.75 -27.74
N MET A 558 15.34 -23.76 -27.93
CA MET A 558 13.93 -23.51 -28.27
C MET A 558 13.19 -22.73 -27.17
N PRO A 559 13.34 -23.04 -25.85
CA PRO A 559 12.76 -22.21 -24.79
C PRO A 559 13.21 -20.75 -24.84
N ILE A 560 14.48 -20.49 -25.19
CA ILE A 560 15.02 -19.13 -25.31
C ILE A 560 14.38 -18.40 -26.50
N ALA A 561 14.36 -19.03 -27.69
CA ALA A 561 13.79 -18.45 -28.89
C ALA A 561 12.29 -18.12 -28.72
N VAL A 562 11.51 -19.07 -28.20
CA VAL A 562 10.07 -18.92 -27.98
C VAL A 562 9.77 -17.83 -26.95
N ARG A 563 10.47 -17.81 -25.82
CA ARG A 563 10.28 -16.78 -24.79
C ARG A 563 10.66 -15.40 -25.31
N ALA A 564 11.70 -15.31 -26.13
CA ALA A 564 12.06 -14.06 -26.79
C ALA A 564 10.97 -13.59 -27.77
N SER A 565 10.42 -14.48 -28.61
CA SER A 565 9.31 -14.13 -29.51
C SER A 565 8.05 -13.68 -28.76
N MET A 566 7.67 -14.38 -27.68
CA MET A 566 6.55 -13.99 -26.81
C MET A 566 6.76 -12.61 -26.17
N SER A 567 8.00 -12.28 -25.83
CA SER A 567 8.39 -11.01 -25.20
C SER A 567 8.56 -9.86 -26.22
N GLU A 568 8.40 -10.15 -27.50
CA GLU A 568 8.25 -9.14 -28.57
C GLU A 568 6.78 -9.12 -29.08
N GLY A 569 5.85 -9.71 -28.31
CA GLY A 569 4.43 -9.75 -28.64
C GLY A 569 4.05 -10.75 -29.74
N ARG A 570 5.01 -11.50 -30.30
CA ARG A 570 4.80 -12.47 -31.40
C ARG A 570 4.24 -13.81 -30.89
N ASN A 571 3.13 -13.74 -30.16
CA ASN A 571 2.51 -14.88 -29.50
C ASN A 571 1.98 -15.94 -30.48
N GLU A 572 1.45 -15.55 -31.64
CA GLU A 572 0.96 -16.50 -32.66
C GLU A 572 2.08 -17.31 -33.31
N GLU A 573 3.23 -16.67 -33.56
CA GLU A 573 4.44 -17.33 -34.03
C GLU A 573 4.95 -18.32 -32.97
N ALA A 574 5.07 -17.86 -31.72
CA ALA A 574 5.48 -18.70 -30.60
C ALA A 574 4.60 -19.95 -30.45
N VAL A 575 3.27 -19.82 -30.50
CA VAL A 575 2.35 -20.98 -30.41
C VAL A 575 2.62 -21.99 -31.52
N ARG A 576 2.73 -21.55 -32.79
CA ARG A 576 2.99 -22.45 -33.93
C ARG A 576 4.31 -23.20 -33.79
N GLU A 577 5.35 -22.51 -33.32
CA GLU A 577 6.67 -23.13 -33.13
C GLU A 577 6.69 -24.12 -31.98
N ILE A 578 6.01 -23.80 -30.87
CA ILE A 578 5.84 -24.72 -29.75
C ILE A 578 5.10 -25.97 -30.21
N GLU A 579 3.97 -25.83 -30.91
CA GLU A 579 3.19 -26.97 -31.41
C GLU A 579 4.04 -27.87 -32.31
N GLY A 580 4.82 -27.28 -33.22
CA GLY A 580 5.77 -28.00 -34.08
C GLY A 580 6.84 -28.75 -33.28
N TYR A 581 7.47 -28.07 -32.31
CA TYR A 581 8.54 -28.66 -31.49
C TYR A 581 8.02 -29.79 -30.60
N VAL A 582 6.91 -29.58 -29.88
CA VAL A 582 6.32 -30.57 -28.96
C VAL A 582 5.82 -31.79 -29.73
N LYS A 583 5.24 -31.60 -30.92
CA LYS A 583 4.84 -32.71 -31.80
C LYS A 583 6.03 -33.55 -32.25
N ALA A 584 7.15 -32.93 -32.60
CA ALA A 584 8.35 -33.63 -33.02
C ALA A 584 9.12 -34.26 -31.84
N ASN A 585 9.03 -33.66 -30.64
CA ASN A 585 9.84 -34.01 -29.47
C ASN A 585 9.00 -34.19 -28.19
N PRO A 586 8.00 -35.09 -28.17
CA PRO A 586 7.03 -35.16 -27.06
C PRO A 586 7.63 -35.59 -25.71
N LYS A 587 8.83 -36.20 -25.72
CA LYS A 587 9.54 -36.65 -24.51
C LYS A 587 10.65 -35.70 -24.04
N SER A 588 10.89 -34.60 -24.77
CA SER A 588 11.92 -33.61 -24.43
C SER A 588 11.63 -32.95 -23.08
N ALA A 589 12.67 -32.67 -22.30
CA ALA A 589 12.52 -31.94 -21.03
C ALA A 589 11.97 -30.53 -21.26
N ALA A 590 12.27 -29.92 -22.42
CA ALA A 590 11.77 -28.62 -22.81
C ALA A 590 10.28 -28.64 -23.18
N ALA A 591 9.70 -29.78 -23.55
CA ALA A 591 8.31 -29.87 -24.00
C ALA A 591 7.30 -29.45 -22.89
N ALA A 592 7.60 -29.77 -21.63
CA ALA A 592 6.78 -29.36 -20.49
C ALA A 592 6.79 -27.83 -20.28
N GLU A 593 7.97 -27.20 -20.37
CA GLU A 593 8.11 -25.73 -20.28
C GLU A 593 7.38 -25.07 -21.44
N LEU A 594 7.67 -25.49 -22.68
CA LEU A 594 7.11 -24.89 -23.89
C LEU A 594 5.58 -25.00 -23.91
N THR A 595 5.01 -26.16 -23.53
CA THR A 595 3.55 -26.33 -23.46
C THR A 595 2.92 -25.40 -22.40
N TYR A 596 3.59 -25.21 -21.26
CA TYR A 596 3.17 -24.22 -20.27
C TYR A 596 3.21 -22.79 -20.84
N ARG A 597 4.29 -22.42 -21.55
CA ARG A 597 4.41 -21.10 -22.20
C ARG A 597 3.37 -20.89 -23.29
N MET A 598 3.02 -21.93 -24.04
CA MET A 598 1.94 -21.90 -25.02
C MET A 598 0.61 -21.52 -24.38
N GLY A 599 0.30 -22.09 -23.21
CA GLY A 599 -0.86 -21.69 -22.42
C GLY A 599 -0.88 -20.19 -22.14
N GLN A 600 0.24 -19.63 -21.67
CA GLN A 600 0.37 -18.19 -21.42
C GLN A 600 0.20 -17.34 -22.70
N ALA A 601 0.80 -17.76 -23.81
CA ALA A 601 0.67 -17.09 -25.10
C ALA A 601 -0.79 -17.08 -25.60
N LEU A 602 -1.50 -18.21 -25.46
CA LEU A 602 -2.91 -18.34 -25.86
C LEU A 602 -3.84 -17.45 -25.03
N PHE A 603 -3.58 -17.27 -23.73
CA PHE A 603 -4.30 -16.30 -22.91
C PHE A 603 -4.07 -14.85 -23.38
N ARG A 604 -2.83 -14.49 -23.76
CA ARG A 604 -2.54 -13.16 -24.36
C ARG A 604 -3.30 -12.94 -25.67
N LEU A 605 -3.51 -14.01 -26.43
CA LEU A 605 -4.30 -14.01 -27.66
C LEU A 605 -5.82 -14.12 -27.43
N LYS A 606 -6.29 -14.08 -26.18
CA LYS A 606 -7.71 -14.26 -25.80
C LYS A 606 -8.31 -15.61 -26.23
N GLN A 607 -7.49 -16.64 -26.39
CA GLN A 607 -7.89 -18.01 -26.73
C GLN A 607 -7.94 -18.89 -25.48
N GLU A 608 -8.79 -18.53 -24.51
CA GLU A 608 -8.79 -19.12 -23.17
C GLU A 608 -8.98 -20.64 -23.16
N ALA A 609 -9.89 -21.17 -23.99
CA ALA A 609 -10.16 -22.60 -24.06
C ALA A 609 -8.91 -23.41 -24.45
N ARG A 610 -8.18 -22.93 -25.47
CA ARG A 610 -6.90 -23.54 -25.88
C ARG A 610 -5.82 -23.33 -24.81
N GLY A 611 -5.82 -22.18 -24.14
CA GLY A 611 -4.89 -21.89 -23.05
C GLY A 611 -5.04 -22.84 -21.86
N ARG A 612 -6.28 -23.10 -21.43
CA ARG A 612 -6.60 -24.08 -20.38
C ARG A 612 -6.20 -25.50 -20.80
N ALA A 613 -6.54 -25.90 -22.01
CA ALA A 613 -6.16 -27.20 -22.56
C ALA A 613 -4.63 -27.41 -22.58
N ALA A 614 -3.85 -26.35 -22.88
CA ALA A 614 -2.39 -26.40 -22.80
C ALA A 614 -1.89 -26.64 -21.37
N PHE A 615 -2.46 -25.95 -20.36
CA PHE A 615 -2.10 -26.18 -18.96
C PHE A 615 -2.48 -27.59 -18.47
N GLU A 616 -3.64 -28.09 -18.85
CA GLU A 616 -4.08 -29.47 -18.57
C GLU A 616 -3.15 -30.50 -19.22
N ALA A 617 -2.73 -30.26 -20.46
CA ALA A 617 -1.77 -31.12 -21.16
C ALA A 617 -0.41 -31.17 -20.44
N VAL A 618 0.02 -30.08 -19.79
CA VAL A 618 1.23 -30.10 -18.97
C VAL A 618 1.10 -31.08 -17.80
N GLN A 619 -0.05 -31.07 -17.12
CA GLN A 619 -0.32 -31.95 -15.98
C GLN A 619 -0.44 -33.41 -16.41
N ALA A 620 -1.11 -33.68 -17.53
CA ALA A 620 -1.34 -35.02 -18.03
C ALA A 620 -0.06 -35.68 -18.54
N ASN A 621 0.75 -34.96 -19.33
CA ASN A 621 1.89 -35.54 -20.03
C ASN A 621 3.22 -35.44 -19.25
N TRP A 622 3.35 -34.48 -18.33
CA TRP A 622 4.57 -34.30 -17.53
C TRP A 622 4.28 -34.06 -16.03
N PRO A 623 3.57 -34.99 -15.35
CA PRO A 623 3.09 -34.79 -13.97
C PRO A 623 4.21 -34.58 -12.94
N ALA A 624 5.40 -35.14 -13.17
CA ALA A 624 6.56 -34.98 -12.28
C ALA A 624 7.34 -33.67 -12.49
N SER A 625 7.02 -32.89 -13.53
CA SER A 625 7.73 -31.65 -13.84
C SER A 625 7.39 -30.53 -12.85
N SER A 626 8.33 -29.60 -12.63
CA SER A 626 8.04 -28.37 -11.88
C SER A 626 6.96 -27.51 -12.55
N TRP A 627 6.77 -27.68 -13.86
CA TRP A 627 5.76 -26.99 -14.67
C TRP A 627 4.34 -27.49 -14.42
N ALA A 628 4.13 -28.78 -14.10
CA ALA A 628 2.82 -29.30 -13.74
C ALA A 628 2.21 -28.61 -12.51
N ARG A 629 3.03 -28.29 -11.50
CA ARG A 629 2.60 -27.51 -10.33
C ARG A 629 2.22 -26.07 -10.70
N LYS A 630 2.99 -25.43 -11.58
CA LYS A 630 2.68 -24.06 -12.06
C LYS A 630 1.40 -24.03 -12.91
N ALA A 631 1.18 -25.03 -13.76
CA ALA A 631 -0.04 -25.19 -14.54
C ALA A 631 -1.28 -25.36 -13.62
N ALA A 632 -1.16 -26.17 -12.56
CA ALA A 632 -2.23 -26.36 -11.57
C ALA A 632 -2.64 -25.04 -10.89
N GLN A 633 -1.67 -24.18 -10.60
CA GLN A 633 -1.93 -22.88 -9.99
C GLN A 633 -2.57 -21.90 -10.99
N ALA A 634 -2.14 -21.94 -12.25
CA ALA A 634 -2.70 -21.11 -13.31
C ALA A 634 -4.18 -21.43 -13.58
N LEU A 635 -4.57 -22.71 -13.58
CA LEU A 635 -5.96 -23.14 -13.79
C LEU A 635 -6.93 -22.74 -12.67
N LYS A 636 -6.43 -22.38 -11.48
CA LYS A 636 -7.23 -21.92 -10.34
C LYS A 636 -7.49 -20.41 -10.34
N ARG A 637 -6.76 -19.66 -11.17
CA ARG A 637 -6.92 -18.22 -11.38
C ARG A 637 -7.78 -18.02 -12.62
#